data_AF-A0A972K408-F1
#
_entry.id   AF-A0A972K408-F1
#
_cell.length_a   1.000
_cell.length_b   1.000
_cell.length_c   1.000
_cell.angle_alpha   90.00
_cell.angle_beta   90.00
_cell.angle_gamma   90.00
#
_symmetry.space_group_name_H-M   'P 1'
#
loop_
_entity.id
_entity.type
_entity.pdbx_description
1 polymer ?
#
loop_
_entity_poly.entity_id
_entity_poly.type
_entity_poly.pdbx_seq_one_letter_code
_entity_poly.pdbx_strand_id
1 'polypeptide(L)'
;MPDWSYQTLFRPILFQLPSKLARDFTLNAMGTLSRLPSGSFVIRTLGHMETEPILETKLAGVSLKYPVGLSGGLDTRGTAHRALAQFGFGFIEIGPITIEQSVSDQQILRDVDKEAILYPEDGVNEGLDQTIRAMQKHQGHSLPLMFRIRSAPGLLLEEALEEQRLLMEKLSPYASAFYIELHSSTNGAVEQTASYLEAVLKTGQSLPDPKPMLLYIPLDYPNGELQQLLNVLPINRWSGIVIGDMRKTAEGYVTGKESKPLCMDKVALIRRLCGQPMPVIATGGVHEPQDALDLRQAGATYVQLHSGLVYAGPGLPKRINEAVIYEQIRYTKPPDNPSFWFNWGWMCLLGIGMIIGGLLAWIIAATSVVLPYDVSFLGMGAAALEEANPFVLQFMSHDRVTLAGTMISIGVMYFQLSRYGLRKGIHWAKTALMTPCLVGFSSFFLYLGYGYFDPLHALAAAILLPMFILSMRRNVDLPSYDPPNVLNDRLWKQAQWGQLMFVVLGFSLAIGGVVIAIVGITKVFVPQDLAYLCASPEMLQAINERLLPLIAHDRAGFGGALFSSALSILTAALWGVNQGRRWLWWTFLIGGMPGFIAGFSVHWHINYTDFIHLFPAYFAFLVYVIGLILLYPYLMYQQKRRDITGEN
;
A
#
# COMPACT_ATOMS: atom_id res chain seq x y z
N MET A 1 0.88 6.85 -0.66
CA MET A 1 2.23 6.25 -0.72
C MET A 1 2.25 5.07 0.25
N PRO A 2 2.98 4.00 -0.01
CA PRO A 2 3.16 2.92 0.96
C PRO A 2 4.20 3.28 2.03
N ASP A 3 4.09 2.65 3.21
CA ASP A 3 4.93 2.95 4.39
C ASP A 3 6.43 2.84 4.09
N TRP A 4 6.86 1.85 3.30
CA TRP A 4 8.28 1.67 2.97
C TRP A 4 8.83 2.91 2.28
N SER A 5 8.10 3.48 1.33
CA SER A 5 8.54 4.67 0.60
C SER A 5 8.51 5.91 1.49
N TYR A 6 7.48 6.02 2.33
CA TYR A 6 7.30 7.16 3.22
C TYR A 6 8.38 7.20 4.30
N GLN A 7 8.55 6.12 5.05
CA GLN A 7 9.46 6.06 6.20
C GLN A 7 10.93 6.17 5.79
N THR A 8 11.31 5.64 4.64
CA THR A 8 12.72 5.56 4.22
C THR A 8 13.15 6.71 3.31
N LEU A 9 12.29 7.14 2.37
CA LEU A 9 12.65 8.14 1.35
C LEU A 9 12.07 9.52 1.68
N PHE A 10 10.76 9.60 1.91
CA PHE A 10 10.08 10.90 1.98
C PHE A 10 10.17 11.56 3.35
N ARG A 11 9.97 10.82 4.43
CA ARG A 11 9.97 11.34 5.80
C ARG A 11 11.29 12.02 6.16
N PRO A 12 12.50 11.44 5.89
CA PRO A 12 13.76 12.10 6.20
C PRO A 12 13.93 13.45 5.51
N ILE A 13 13.42 13.61 4.28
CA ILE A 13 13.50 14.84 3.50
C ILE A 13 12.45 15.86 3.99
N LEU A 14 11.19 15.44 4.12
CA LEU A 14 10.07 16.31 4.50
C LEU A 14 10.20 16.86 5.92
N PHE A 15 10.91 16.16 6.80
CA PHE A 15 11.13 16.59 8.19
C PHE A 15 12.25 17.63 8.32
N GLN A 16 13.05 17.83 7.26
CA GLN A 16 14.03 18.93 7.20
C GLN A 16 13.41 20.25 6.71
N LEU A 17 12.20 20.20 6.13
CA LEU A 17 11.49 21.38 5.64
C LEU A 17 10.59 22.00 6.73
N PRO A 18 10.32 23.32 6.67
CA PRO A 18 9.29 23.94 7.50
C PRO A 18 7.94 23.24 7.35
N SER A 19 7.20 23.05 8.45
CA SER A 19 5.99 22.19 8.50
C SER A 19 4.93 22.56 7.46
N LYS A 20 4.64 23.87 7.31
CA LYS A 20 3.68 24.38 6.33
C LYS A 20 4.13 24.06 4.90
N LEU A 21 5.40 24.30 4.59
CA LEU A 21 5.98 23.99 3.28
C LEU A 21 5.94 22.48 2.98
N ALA A 22 6.34 21.64 3.94
CA ALA A 22 6.33 20.18 3.79
C ALA A 22 4.91 19.66 3.52
N ARG A 23 3.93 20.16 4.28
CA ARG A 23 2.51 19.81 4.12
C ARG A 23 2.00 20.24 2.74
N ASP A 24 2.16 21.51 2.40
CA ASP A 24 1.62 22.07 1.16
C ASP A 24 2.27 21.41 -0.06
N PHE A 25 3.59 21.14 -0.02
CA PHE A 25 4.28 20.37 -1.05
C PHE A 25 3.69 18.96 -1.19
N THR A 26 3.50 18.24 -0.06
CA THR A 26 2.97 16.87 -0.06
C THR A 26 1.55 16.81 -0.63
N LEU A 27 0.67 17.71 -0.16
CA LEU A 27 -0.72 17.77 -0.62
C LEU A 27 -0.82 18.12 -2.10
N ASN A 28 -0.01 19.09 -2.57
CA ASN A 28 0.00 19.46 -3.99
C ASN A 28 0.57 18.35 -4.87
N ALA A 29 1.65 17.69 -4.47
CA ALA A 29 2.22 16.57 -5.20
C ALA A 29 1.21 15.42 -5.32
N MET A 30 0.56 15.04 -4.23
CA MET A 30 -0.48 14.01 -4.22
C MET A 30 -1.72 14.41 -5.03
N GLY A 31 -2.19 15.65 -4.85
CA GLY A 31 -3.32 16.21 -5.58
C GLY A 31 -3.07 16.18 -7.08
N THR A 32 -1.89 16.65 -7.52
CA THR A 32 -1.48 16.67 -8.93
C THR A 32 -1.37 15.26 -9.48
N LEU A 33 -0.68 14.34 -8.78
CA LEU A 33 -0.55 12.95 -9.21
C LEU A 33 -1.93 12.30 -9.40
N SER A 34 -2.87 12.54 -8.49
CA SER A 34 -4.21 11.94 -8.59
C SER A 34 -5.06 12.48 -9.75
N ARG A 35 -4.76 13.69 -10.26
CA ARG A 35 -5.46 14.32 -11.39
C ARG A 35 -4.95 13.85 -12.74
N LEU A 36 -3.72 13.34 -12.81
CA LEU A 36 -3.15 12.78 -14.04
C LEU A 36 -3.97 11.55 -14.52
N PRO A 37 -4.11 11.34 -15.84
CA PRO A 37 -4.64 10.09 -16.37
C PRO A 37 -3.92 8.89 -15.75
N SER A 38 -4.66 7.91 -15.25
CA SER A 38 -4.12 6.73 -14.51
C SER A 38 -3.38 7.03 -13.20
N GLY A 39 -3.31 8.28 -12.74
CA GLY A 39 -2.66 8.64 -11.48
C GLY A 39 -3.27 7.97 -10.25
N SER A 40 -4.61 7.91 -10.18
CA SER A 40 -5.32 7.14 -9.16
C SER A 40 -5.01 5.64 -9.23
N PHE A 41 -4.78 5.09 -10.43
CA PHE A 41 -4.36 3.70 -10.61
C PHE A 41 -2.96 3.47 -10.04
N VAL A 42 -2.01 4.38 -10.27
CA VAL A 42 -0.66 4.29 -9.67
C VAL A 42 -0.74 4.33 -8.15
N ILE A 43 -1.52 5.26 -7.58
CA ILE A 43 -1.71 5.38 -6.14
C ILE A 43 -2.29 4.09 -5.56
N ARG A 44 -3.33 3.54 -6.21
CA ARG A 44 -3.98 2.28 -5.80
C ARG A 44 -3.04 1.09 -5.94
N THR A 45 -2.24 1.02 -7.00
CA THR A 45 -1.31 -0.09 -7.26
C THR A 45 -0.14 -0.07 -6.28
N LEU A 46 0.38 1.11 -5.90
CA LEU A 46 1.50 1.18 -4.95
C LEU A 46 1.07 0.88 -3.50
N GLY A 47 -0.16 1.23 -3.10
CA GLY A 47 -0.64 1.04 -1.72
C GLY A 47 -1.50 -0.20 -1.50
N HIS A 48 -2.28 -0.60 -2.51
CA HIS A 48 -3.28 -1.68 -2.44
C HIS A 48 -4.12 -1.58 -1.16
N MET A 49 -4.86 -0.47 -1.05
CA MET A 49 -5.45 0.03 0.20
C MET A 49 -6.96 -0.27 0.34
N GLU A 50 -7.54 -1.00 -0.62
CA GLU A 50 -8.92 -1.48 -0.51
C GLU A 50 -8.93 -2.71 0.40
N THR A 51 -9.76 -2.68 1.45
CA THR A 51 -9.96 -3.81 2.36
C THR A 51 -11.37 -4.38 2.19
N GLU A 52 -11.59 -5.59 2.70
CA GLU A 52 -12.86 -6.31 2.55
C GLU A 52 -14.07 -5.51 3.09
N PRO A 53 -15.28 -5.67 2.50
CA PRO A 53 -16.50 -4.98 2.93
C PRO A 53 -16.97 -5.30 4.37
N ILE A 54 -16.29 -6.21 5.07
CA ILE A 54 -16.63 -6.63 6.44
C ILE A 54 -16.65 -5.46 7.45
N LEU A 55 -15.98 -4.36 7.12
CA LEU A 55 -15.93 -3.15 7.93
C LEU A 55 -17.05 -2.14 7.63
N GLU A 56 -17.92 -2.42 6.66
CA GLU A 56 -18.98 -1.47 6.28
C GLU A 56 -19.98 -1.28 7.44
N THR A 57 -20.24 -0.02 7.79
CA THR A 57 -21.17 0.37 8.86
C THR A 57 -22.02 1.56 8.44
N LYS A 58 -23.00 1.95 9.26
CA LYS A 58 -23.82 3.15 9.04
C LYS A 58 -23.75 4.08 10.25
N LEU A 59 -23.37 5.34 10.02
CA LEU A 59 -23.45 6.42 10.99
C LEU A 59 -24.69 7.26 10.70
N ALA A 60 -25.77 7.04 11.47
CA ALA A 60 -27.04 7.75 11.30
C ALA A 60 -27.56 7.75 9.84
N GLY A 61 -27.46 6.60 9.17
CA GLY A 61 -27.87 6.42 7.78
C GLY A 61 -26.77 6.67 6.74
N VAL A 62 -25.65 7.29 7.12
CA VAL A 62 -24.49 7.49 6.24
C VAL A 62 -23.67 6.21 6.17
N SER A 63 -23.56 5.60 4.98
CA SER A 63 -22.73 4.41 4.77
C SER A 63 -21.24 4.75 4.85
N LEU A 64 -20.52 4.08 5.75
CA LEU A 64 -19.08 4.20 5.94
C LEU A 64 -18.41 2.88 5.58
N LYS A 65 -17.48 2.90 4.62
CA LYS A 65 -16.75 1.70 4.20
C LYS A 65 -15.79 1.18 5.28
N TYR A 66 -15.19 2.10 6.02
CA TYR A 66 -14.15 1.82 7.01
C TYR A 66 -14.38 2.65 8.28
N PRO A 67 -13.91 2.17 9.44
CA PRO A 67 -14.13 2.87 10.70
C PRO A 67 -13.13 4.02 10.96
N VAL A 68 -12.24 4.30 10.01
CA VAL A 68 -11.15 5.27 10.13
C VAL A 68 -11.44 6.48 9.26
N GLY A 69 -11.48 7.68 9.83
CA GLY A 69 -11.66 8.94 9.11
C GLY A 69 -10.40 9.80 9.08
N LEU A 70 -10.42 10.81 8.22
CA LEU A 70 -9.44 11.90 8.24
C LEU A 70 -10.00 13.08 9.05
N SER A 71 -9.20 13.68 9.92
CA SER A 71 -9.57 14.91 10.63
C SER A 71 -9.34 16.17 9.78
N GLY A 72 -10.12 17.22 10.03
CA GLY A 72 -10.18 18.42 9.19
C GLY A 72 -8.93 19.31 9.19
N GLY A 73 -8.00 19.11 10.13
CA GLY A 73 -6.83 19.99 10.32
C GLY A 73 -5.70 19.83 9.29
N LEU A 74 -5.70 18.77 8.47
CA LEU A 74 -4.59 18.47 7.55
C LEU A 74 -4.75 19.04 6.14
N ASP A 75 -5.90 18.85 5.52
CA ASP A 75 -6.19 19.30 4.14
C ASP A 75 -7.45 20.17 4.11
N THR A 76 -7.37 21.33 4.77
CA THR A 76 -8.49 22.27 4.92
C THR A 76 -9.09 22.75 3.58
N ARG A 77 -8.34 22.61 2.48
CA ARG A 77 -8.74 23.04 1.13
C ARG A 77 -9.24 21.91 0.23
N GLY A 78 -9.17 20.66 0.69
CA GLY A 78 -9.45 19.49 -0.13
C GLY A 78 -8.51 19.32 -1.33
N THR A 79 -7.26 19.76 -1.21
CA THR A 79 -6.26 19.74 -2.30
C THR A 79 -5.94 18.31 -2.74
N ALA A 80 -5.84 17.39 -1.78
CA ALA A 80 -5.40 16.01 -1.98
C ALA A 80 -6.48 14.98 -1.66
N HIS A 81 -7.73 15.40 -1.42
CA HIS A 81 -8.87 14.52 -1.12
C HIS A 81 -9.01 13.33 -2.07
N ARG A 82 -8.89 13.56 -3.39
CA ARG A 82 -8.92 12.48 -4.40
C ARG A 82 -7.84 11.41 -4.16
N ALA A 83 -6.64 11.81 -3.73
CA ALA A 83 -5.55 10.90 -3.40
C ALA A 83 -5.76 10.24 -2.04
N LEU A 84 -6.12 11.02 -1.02
CA LEU A 84 -6.35 10.56 0.35
C LEU A 84 -7.49 9.53 0.42
N ALA A 85 -8.53 9.69 -0.40
CA ALA A 85 -9.62 8.72 -0.52
C ALA A 85 -9.16 7.32 -0.97
N GLN A 86 -7.95 7.18 -1.50
CA GLN A 86 -7.35 5.91 -1.89
C GLN A 86 -6.52 5.26 -0.77
N PHE A 87 -6.46 5.83 0.43
CA PHE A 87 -5.62 5.34 1.54
C PHE A 87 -6.38 4.52 2.60
N GLY A 88 -7.64 4.17 2.34
CA GLY A 88 -8.44 3.37 3.27
C GLY A 88 -9.20 4.18 4.32
N PHE A 89 -9.44 5.46 4.08
CA PHE A 89 -10.38 6.25 4.89
C PHE A 89 -11.83 5.92 4.54
N GLY A 90 -12.69 5.87 5.55
CA GLY A 90 -14.14 5.69 5.41
C GLY A 90 -14.91 7.00 5.28
N PHE A 91 -14.34 8.12 5.75
CA PHE A 91 -14.92 9.46 5.69
C PHE A 91 -13.83 10.53 5.86
N ILE A 92 -14.13 11.76 5.45
CA ILE A 92 -13.23 12.92 5.58
C ILE A 92 -13.96 14.04 6.32
N GLU A 93 -13.32 14.61 7.33
CA GLU A 93 -13.77 15.83 7.95
C GLU A 93 -13.21 17.06 7.22
N ILE A 94 -14.03 18.10 7.06
CA ILE A 94 -13.62 19.42 6.60
C ILE A 94 -13.98 20.42 7.70
N GLY A 95 -13.00 21.18 8.18
CA GLY A 95 -13.23 22.28 9.11
C GLY A 95 -12.24 22.39 10.29
N PRO A 96 -12.50 23.31 11.22
CA PRO A 96 -13.79 23.96 11.43
C PRO A 96 -14.02 25.06 10.37
N ILE A 97 -15.27 25.29 10.01
CA ILE A 97 -15.67 26.33 9.05
C ILE A 97 -16.47 27.39 9.79
N THR A 98 -16.09 28.64 9.57
CA THR A 98 -16.79 29.85 9.99
C THR A 98 -17.36 30.56 8.76
N ILE A 99 -18.26 31.54 8.96
CA ILE A 99 -18.78 32.37 7.86
C ILE A 99 -17.60 33.10 7.19
N GLU A 100 -16.89 33.90 7.98
CA GLU A 100 -15.71 34.62 7.57
C GLU A 100 -14.45 33.77 7.65
N GLN A 101 -13.44 34.15 6.88
CA GLN A 101 -12.12 33.50 6.88
C GLN A 101 -11.37 33.78 8.19
N SER A 102 -10.61 32.79 8.67
CA SER A 102 -9.65 32.95 9.78
C SER A 102 -8.24 32.63 9.29
N VAL A 103 -7.32 33.58 9.38
CA VAL A 103 -5.94 33.47 8.88
C VAL A 103 -4.96 33.66 10.02
N SER A 104 -3.93 32.81 10.07
CA SER A 104 -2.77 33.01 10.92
C SER A 104 -1.49 32.97 10.09
N ASP A 105 -0.65 33.97 10.28
CA ASP A 105 0.69 34.04 9.68
C ASP A 105 1.75 33.34 10.54
N GLN A 106 1.37 32.87 11.73
CA GLN A 106 2.28 32.19 12.64
C GLN A 106 2.61 30.78 12.13
N GLN A 107 3.84 30.34 12.41
CA GLN A 107 4.35 29.09 11.89
C GLN A 107 3.81 27.89 12.68
N ILE A 108 3.29 26.89 11.97
CA ILE A 108 2.99 25.57 12.54
C ILE A 108 4.31 24.85 12.87
N LEU A 109 4.47 24.45 14.12
CA LEU A 109 5.67 23.75 14.60
C LEU A 109 5.42 22.25 14.76
N ARG A 110 6.49 21.46 14.66
CA ARG A 110 6.48 20.01 14.87
C ARG A 110 7.47 19.67 15.98
N ASP A 111 6.99 18.97 17.00
CA ASP A 111 7.84 18.32 17.99
C ASP A 111 7.99 16.85 17.57
N VAL A 112 9.15 16.54 16.98
CA VAL A 112 9.40 15.22 16.39
C VAL A 112 9.54 14.14 17.44
N ASP A 113 10.09 14.47 18.61
CA ASP A 113 10.34 13.52 19.69
C ASP A 113 9.03 13.12 20.39
N LYS A 114 8.10 14.08 20.53
CA LYS A 114 6.76 13.83 21.08
C LYS A 114 5.73 13.40 20.04
N GLU A 115 6.13 13.31 18.77
CA GLU A 115 5.22 13.07 17.63
C GLU A 115 4.00 14.01 17.66
N ALA A 116 4.24 15.29 17.92
CA ALA A 116 3.22 16.32 18.12
C ALA A 116 3.33 17.48 17.11
N ILE A 117 2.22 18.17 16.90
CA ILE A 117 2.10 19.36 16.06
C ILE A 117 1.52 20.47 16.91
N LEU A 118 2.18 21.62 16.91
CA LEU A 118 1.73 22.84 17.57
C LEU A 118 1.17 23.81 16.53
N TYR A 119 -0.12 24.10 16.67
CA TYR A 119 -0.82 25.13 15.94
C TYR A 119 -0.87 26.39 16.81
N PRO A 120 -0.37 27.54 16.35
CA PRO A 120 -0.38 28.74 17.17
C PRO A 120 -1.80 29.22 17.48
N GLU A 121 -2.71 29.03 16.53
CA GLU A 121 -4.13 29.38 16.64
C GLU A 121 -5.02 28.19 16.27
N ASP A 122 -6.15 28.08 16.95
CA ASP A 122 -7.19 27.10 16.63
C ASP A 122 -8.20 27.68 15.64
N GLY A 123 -8.68 26.82 14.75
CA GLY A 123 -9.75 27.17 13.82
C GLY A 123 -9.36 28.05 12.63
N VAL A 124 -8.07 28.13 12.28
CA VAL A 124 -7.61 28.73 11.01
C VAL A 124 -8.28 28.02 9.83
N ASN A 125 -9.03 28.76 9.01
CA ASN A 125 -9.88 28.20 7.96
C ASN A 125 -10.15 29.20 6.82
N GLU A 126 -10.66 28.70 5.69
CA GLU A 126 -10.85 29.49 4.45
C GLU A 126 -12.18 30.26 4.39
N GLY A 127 -13.07 30.09 5.37
CA GLY A 127 -14.42 30.65 5.35
C GLY A 127 -15.42 29.85 4.50
N LEU A 128 -16.70 30.20 4.63
CA LEU A 128 -17.82 29.49 3.99
C LEU A 128 -17.76 29.57 2.46
N ASP A 129 -17.60 30.77 1.91
CA ASP A 129 -17.65 31.00 0.45
C ASP A 129 -16.57 30.22 -0.30
N GLN A 130 -15.34 30.24 0.22
CA GLN A 130 -14.24 29.51 -0.39
C GLN A 130 -14.44 27.99 -0.28
N THR A 131 -15.01 27.52 0.83
CA THR A 131 -15.39 26.11 1.01
C THR A 131 -16.42 25.68 -0.03
N ILE A 132 -17.47 26.47 -0.26
CA ILE A 132 -18.49 26.19 -1.28
C ILE A 132 -17.87 26.13 -2.67
N ARG A 133 -17.01 27.10 -3.02
CA ARG A 133 -16.28 27.10 -4.31
C ARG A 133 -15.41 25.86 -4.48
N ALA A 134 -14.79 25.37 -3.41
CA ALA A 134 -14.03 24.13 -3.43
C ALA A 134 -14.95 22.93 -3.67
N MET A 135 -16.10 22.84 -2.99
CA MET A 135 -17.03 21.72 -3.12
C MET A 135 -17.72 21.65 -4.48
N GLN A 136 -17.99 22.80 -5.10
CA GLN A 136 -18.51 22.88 -6.48
C GLN A 136 -17.55 22.25 -7.50
N LYS A 137 -16.24 22.27 -7.23
CA LYS A 137 -15.26 21.50 -7.99
C LYS A 137 -15.33 20.06 -7.49
N HIS A 138 -16.01 19.19 -8.23
CA HIS A 138 -16.20 17.78 -7.89
C HIS A 138 -14.92 17.15 -7.28
N GLN A 139 -15.01 16.65 -6.05
CA GLN A 139 -13.85 16.21 -5.25
C GLN A 139 -13.13 14.98 -5.82
N GLY A 140 -13.79 14.25 -6.72
CA GLY A 140 -13.19 13.13 -7.46
C GLY A 140 -13.17 11.82 -6.66
N HIS A 141 -13.98 11.73 -5.60
CA HIS A 141 -14.19 10.54 -4.78
C HIS A 141 -15.62 10.51 -4.21
N SER A 142 -16.00 9.38 -3.61
CA SER A 142 -17.33 9.17 -3.01
C SER A 142 -17.32 9.02 -1.49
N LEU A 143 -16.19 9.24 -0.82
CA LEU A 143 -16.16 9.25 0.65
C LEU A 143 -17.10 10.33 1.22
N PRO A 144 -17.90 9.99 2.26
CA PRO A 144 -18.70 10.94 3.00
C PRO A 144 -17.87 12.11 3.55
N LEU A 145 -18.42 13.31 3.43
CA LEU A 145 -17.83 14.56 3.92
C LEU A 145 -18.55 15.01 5.19
N MET A 146 -17.79 15.14 6.27
CA MET A 146 -18.27 15.58 7.58
C MET A 146 -17.83 17.02 7.79
N PHE A 147 -18.77 17.96 7.89
CA PHE A 147 -18.44 19.37 8.01
C PHE A 147 -18.42 19.78 9.47
N ARG A 148 -17.24 20.12 10.01
CA ARG A 148 -17.13 20.75 11.33
C ARG A 148 -17.40 22.23 11.17
N ILE A 149 -18.42 22.72 11.88
CA ILE A 149 -18.87 24.11 11.79
C ILE A 149 -18.82 24.78 13.16
N ARG A 150 -18.45 26.06 13.16
CA ARG A 150 -18.26 26.87 14.36
C ARG A 150 -18.76 28.29 14.08
N SER A 151 -19.39 28.91 15.08
CA SER A 151 -19.71 30.34 15.04
C SER A 151 -18.49 31.18 15.45
N ALA A 152 -18.39 32.42 14.98
CA ALA A 152 -17.30 33.30 15.36
C ALA A 152 -17.23 33.52 16.89
N PRO A 153 -16.02 33.65 17.46
CA PRO A 153 -15.87 33.92 18.89
C PRO A 153 -16.44 35.29 19.26
N GLY A 154 -17.08 35.41 20.42
CA GLY A 154 -17.56 36.68 20.96
C GLY A 154 -18.95 37.12 20.49
N LEU A 155 -19.63 36.34 19.65
CA LEU A 155 -21.01 36.60 19.22
C LEU A 155 -22.03 36.40 20.35
N LEU A 156 -23.16 37.12 20.27
CA LEU A 156 -24.34 36.83 21.08
C LEU A 156 -24.97 35.50 20.65
N LEU A 157 -25.76 34.88 21.54
CA LEU A 157 -26.33 33.55 21.27
C LEU A 157 -27.27 33.54 20.06
N GLU A 158 -28.06 34.60 19.82
CA GLU A 158 -28.92 34.68 18.64
C GLU A 158 -28.10 34.79 17.34
N GLU A 159 -27.03 35.59 17.36
CA GLU A 159 -26.12 35.77 16.22
C GLU A 159 -25.38 34.47 15.91
N ALA A 160 -24.85 33.81 16.95
CA ALA A 160 -24.18 32.52 16.82
C ALA A 160 -25.12 31.45 16.26
N LEU A 161 -26.39 31.44 16.66
CA LEU A 161 -27.40 30.51 16.14
C LEU A 161 -27.71 30.79 14.66
N GLU A 162 -27.80 32.06 14.27
CA GLU A 162 -28.03 32.45 12.87
C GLU A 162 -26.83 32.07 11.98
N GLU A 163 -25.59 32.23 12.46
CA GLU A 163 -24.42 31.72 11.75
C GLU A 163 -24.46 30.20 11.55
N GLN A 164 -24.85 29.44 12.59
CA GLN A 164 -25.01 27.98 12.47
C GLN A 164 -26.07 27.63 11.41
N ARG A 165 -27.21 28.34 11.42
CA ARG A 165 -28.27 28.14 10.42
C ARG A 165 -27.74 28.35 9.01
N LEU A 166 -27.04 29.46 8.77
CA LEU A 166 -26.50 29.81 7.46
C LEU A 166 -25.43 28.81 6.99
N LEU A 167 -24.51 28.42 7.87
CA LEU A 167 -23.50 27.39 7.58
C LEU A 167 -24.16 26.07 7.17
N MET A 168 -25.12 25.58 7.96
CA MET A 168 -25.82 24.33 7.66
C MET A 168 -26.61 24.42 6.36
N GLU A 169 -27.40 25.49 6.15
CA GLU A 169 -28.20 25.68 4.94
C GLU A 169 -27.34 25.65 3.67
N LYS A 170 -26.20 26.34 3.69
CA LYS A 170 -25.32 26.44 2.52
C LYS A 170 -24.47 25.19 2.27
N LEU A 171 -24.12 24.46 3.32
CA LEU A 171 -23.27 23.27 3.22
C LEU A 171 -24.05 21.96 3.08
N SER A 172 -25.34 21.91 3.45
CA SER A 172 -26.20 20.71 3.35
C SER A 172 -26.10 19.97 2.01
N PRO A 173 -26.08 20.63 0.83
CA PRO A 173 -25.97 19.93 -0.45
C PRO A 173 -24.70 19.08 -0.62
N TYR A 174 -23.64 19.37 0.15
CA TYR A 174 -22.34 18.69 0.10
C TYR A 174 -22.07 17.82 1.33
N ALA A 175 -22.77 18.08 2.44
CA ALA A 175 -22.52 17.44 3.72
C ALA A 175 -23.20 16.07 3.83
N SER A 176 -22.45 15.09 4.36
CA SER A 176 -23.01 13.83 4.84
C SER A 176 -23.44 13.91 6.31
N ALA A 177 -22.75 14.72 7.11
CA ALA A 177 -23.13 15.08 8.47
C ALA A 177 -22.44 16.39 8.89
N PHE A 178 -22.93 17.01 9.97
CA PHE A 178 -22.30 18.15 10.62
C PHE A 178 -21.71 17.77 11.97
N TYR A 179 -20.51 18.27 12.26
CA TYR A 179 -19.93 18.28 13.60
C TYR A 179 -20.17 19.67 14.19
N ILE A 180 -21.02 19.74 15.21
CA ILE A 180 -21.39 20.98 15.89
C ILE A 180 -20.47 21.15 17.08
N GLU A 181 -19.57 22.10 17.00
CA GLU A 181 -18.62 22.37 18.06
C GLU A 181 -19.26 23.11 19.24
N LEU A 182 -18.90 22.70 20.46
CA LEU A 182 -19.30 23.39 21.68
C LEU A 182 -18.87 24.86 21.63
N HIS A 183 -19.84 25.75 21.69
CA HIS A 183 -19.61 27.19 21.64
C HIS A 183 -19.03 27.69 22.97
N SER A 184 -17.90 28.39 22.92
CA SER A 184 -17.14 28.81 24.10
C SER A 184 -17.67 30.08 24.80
N SER A 185 -18.65 30.80 24.22
CA SER A 185 -19.14 32.08 24.75
C SER A 185 -20.15 31.97 25.89
N THR A 186 -20.60 30.76 26.24
CA THR A 186 -21.59 30.55 27.32
C THR A 186 -21.02 30.76 28.72
N ASN A 187 -19.78 31.26 28.84
CA ASN A 187 -19.04 31.47 30.10
C ASN A 187 -19.05 30.24 31.03
N GLY A 188 -19.18 29.03 30.48
CA GLY A 188 -19.24 27.78 31.25
C GLY A 188 -20.61 27.50 31.89
N ALA A 189 -21.66 28.27 31.61
CA ALA A 189 -23.01 27.98 32.09
C ALA A 189 -23.60 26.79 31.32
N VAL A 190 -23.71 25.65 32.00
CA VAL A 190 -24.16 24.37 31.42
C VAL A 190 -25.57 24.48 30.83
N GLU A 191 -26.50 25.13 31.52
CA GLU A 191 -27.90 25.27 31.10
C GLU A 191 -28.03 26.15 29.84
N GLN A 192 -27.23 27.22 29.74
CA GLN A 192 -27.20 28.08 28.56
C GLN A 192 -26.61 27.33 27.36
N THR A 193 -25.54 26.57 27.59
CA THR A 193 -24.92 25.72 26.57
C THR A 193 -25.91 24.67 26.06
N ALA A 194 -26.62 23.99 26.96
CA ALA A 194 -27.63 23.00 26.60
C ALA A 194 -28.78 23.62 25.78
N SER A 195 -29.25 24.80 26.19
CA SER A 195 -30.33 25.52 25.50
C SER A 195 -29.91 25.95 24.08
N TYR A 196 -28.69 26.48 23.94
CA TYR A 196 -28.12 26.83 22.63
C TYR A 196 -28.01 25.60 21.72
N LEU A 197 -27.44 24.51 22.23
CA LEU A 197 -27.30 23.26 21.48
C LEU A 197 -28.66 22.68 21.05
N GLU A 198 -29.69 22.77 21.89
CA GLU A 198 -31.04 22.35 21.52
C GLU A 198 -31.63 23.25 20.43
N ALA A 199 -31.38 24.57 20.49
CA ALA A 199 -31.79 25.50 19.44
C ALA A 199 -31.09 25.19 18.11
N VAL A 200 -29.77 24.93 18.12
CA VAL A 200 -29.01 24.53 16.91
C VAL A 200 -29.58 23.24 16.32
N LEU A 201 -29.89 22.24 17.15
CA LEU A 201 -30.52 21.00 16.68
C LEU A 201 -31.87 21.25 16.02
N LYS A 202 -32.74 22.07 16.63
CA LYS A 202 -34.05 22.41 16.06
C LYS A 202 -33.91 23.13 14.72
N THR A 203 -32.98 24.09 14.66
CA THR A 203 -32.65 24.83 13.44
C THR A 203 -32.19 23.88 12.34
N GLY A 204 -31.22 23.00 12.59
CA GLY A 204 -30.73 22.04 11.59
C GLY A 204 -31.80 21.04 11.13
N GLN A 205 -32.67 20.60 12.03
CA GLN A 205 -33.80 19.70 11.71
C GLN A 205 -34.91 20.38 10.88
N SER A 206 -35.02 21.70 10.97
CA SER A 206 -36.01 22.48 10.21
C SER A 206 -35.57 22.82 8.78
N LEU A 207 -34.31 22.54 8.42
CA LEU A 207 -33.80 22.80 7.07
C LEU A 207 -34.45 21.85 6.04
N PRO A 208 -34.55 22.26 4.77
CA PRO A 208 -35.15 21.43 3.71
C PRO A 208 -34.44 20.08 3.49
N ASP A 209 -33.12 20.05 3.70
CA ASP A 209 -32.28 18.86 3.62
C ASP A 209 -31.51 18.67 4.95
N PRO A 210 -32.19 18.13 5.98
CA PRO A 210 -31.61 17.98 7.31
C PRO A 210 -30.56 16.86 7.29
N LYS A 211 -29.37 17.16 7.83
CA LYS A 211 -28.26 16.20 7.95
C LYS A 211 -28.10 15.70 9.39
N PRO A 212 -27.54 14.49 9.58
CA PRO A 212 -27.09 14.05 10.89
C PRO A 212 -26.17 15.08 11.55
N MET A 213 -26.40 15.35 12.84
CA MET A 213 -25.59 16.27 13.63
C MET A 213 -24.92 15.51 14.77
N LEU A 214 -23.60 15.63 14.86
CA LEU A 214 -22.79 15.07 15.93
C LEU A 214 -22.26 16.19 16.81
N LEU A 215 -22.25 15.96 18.12
CA LEU A 215 -21.73 16.93 19.08
C LEU A 215 -20.21 16.81 19.11
N TYR A 216 -19.50 17.88 18.75
CA TYR A 216 -18.04 17.93 18.82
C TYR A 216 -17.58 18.52 20.16
N ILE A 217 -16.83 17.72 20.90
CA ILE A 217 -16.31 18.05 22.23
C ILE A 217 -14.80 18.28 22.12
N PRO A 218 -14.30 19.48 22.42
CA PRO A 218 -12.87 19.74 22.52
C PRO A 218 -12.18 18.79 23.51
N LEU A 219 -10.93 18.40 23.23
CA LEU A 219 -10.21 17.42 24.05
C LEU A 219 -10.00 17.92 25.48
N ASP A 220 -9.77 19.22 25.63
CA ASP A 220 -9.53 19.93 26.88
C ASP A 220 -10.82 20.41 27.57
N TYR A 221 -12.00 20.11 27.02
CA TYR A 221 -13.26 20.44 27.67
C TYR A 221 -13.38 19.70 29.02
N PRO A 222 -13.60 20.41 30.15
CA PRO A 222 -13.53 19.81 31.48
C PRO A 222 -14.52 18.66 31.68
N ASN A 223 -14.04 17.54 32.24
CA ASN A 223 -14.87 16.34 32.39
C ASN A 223 -16.06 16.54 33.35
N GLY A 224 -15.92 17.40 34.38
CA GLY A 224 -17.02 17.72 35.31
C GLY A 224 -18.15 18.51 34.63
N GLU A 225 -17.80 19.54 33.86
CA GLU A 225 -18.77 20.30 33.06
C GLU A 225 -19.39 19.42 31.98
N LEU A 226 -18.61 18.55 31.33
CA LEU A 226 -19.12 17.60 30.36
C LEU A 226 -20.17 16.67 30.96
N GLN A 227 -19.92 16.17 32.17
CA GLN A 227 -20.87 15.31 32.85
C GLN A 227 -22.17 16.05 33.14
N GLN A 228 -22.10 17.29 33.63
CA GLN A 228 -23.29 18.11 33.88
C GLN A 228 -24.05 18.39 32.58
N LEU A 229 -23.34 18.75 31.50
CA LEU A 229 -23.93 19.03 30.19
C LEU A 229 -24.64 17.81 29.61
N LEU A 230 -23.99 16.65 29.61
CA LEU A 230 -24.58 15.41 29.07
C LEU A 230 -25.78 14.91 29.88
N ASN A 231 -25.90 15.28 31.17
CA ASN A 231 -27.05 14.93 32.00
C ASN A 231 -28.30 15.77 31.67
N VAL A 232 -28.13 17.01 31.18
CA VAL A 232 -29.25 17.90 30.85
C VAL A 232 -29.56 17.94 29.35
N LEU A 233 -28.57 17.64 28.51
CA LEU A 233 -28.72 17.66 27.06
C LEU A 233 -29.54 16.44 26.59
N PRO A 234 -30.51 16.59 25.67
CA PRO A 234 -31.25 15.47 25.08
C PRO A 234 -30.35 14.69 24.11
N ILE A 235 -29.40 13.92 24.65
CA ILE A 235 -28.32 13.30 23.88
C ILE A 235 -28.83 12.29 22.84
N ASN A 236 -29.99 11.69 23.07
CA ASN A 236 -30.66 10.78 22.13
C ASN A 236 -31.11 11.46 20.82
N ARG A 237 -31.16 12.80 20.76
CA ARG A 237 -31.44 13.55 19.53
C ARG A 237 -30.19 13.81 18.69
N TRP A 238 -29.01 13.57 19.24
CA TRP A 238 -27.75 13.67 18.52
C TRP A 238 -27.44 12.35 17.80
N SER A 239 -26.85 12.47 16.61
CA SER A 239 -26.47 11.30 15.79
C SER A 239 -25.17 10.64 16.24
N GLY A 240 -24.43 11.28 17.14
CA GLY A 240 -23.15 10.81 17.65
C GLY A 240 -22.40 11.92 18.40
N ILE A 241 -21.24 11.56 18.94
CA ILE A 241 -20.33 12.45 19.62
C ILE A 241 -18.94 12.33 18.97
N VAL A 242 -18.27 13.46 18.75
CA VAL A 242 -16.88 13.53 18.27
C VAL A 242 -16.01 14.10 19.37
N ILE A 243 -14.89 13.45 19.68
CA ILE A 243 -13.90 13.94 20.62
C ILE A 243 -12.74 14.51 19.81
N GLY A 244 -12.50 15.81 19.97
CA GLY A 244 -11.38 16.51 19.35
C GLY A 244 -10.02 15.99 19.80
N ASP A 245 -8.97 16.45 19.14
CA ASP A 245 -7.60 15.98 19.36
C ASP A 245 -6.63 17.08 19.84
N MET A 246 -7.04 18.34 19.72
CA MET A 246 -6.25 19.50 20.11
C MET A 246 -6.49 19.86 21.59
N ARG A 247 -5.38 20.15 22.29
CA ARG A 247 -5.36 20.68 23.66
C ARG A 247 -4.75 22.08 23.65
N LYS A 248 -5.39 23.05 24.29
CA LYS A 248 -4.82 24.38 24.51
C LYS A 248 -3.66 24.33 25.50
N THR A 249 -2.60 25.06 25.19
CA THR A 249 -1.37 25.24 25.98
C THR A 249 -0.98 26.72 26.00
N ALA A 250 0.07 27.07 26.75
CA ALA A 250 0.59 28.44 26.76
C ALA A 250 1.14 28.89 25.39
N GLU A 251 1.57 27.94 24.56
CA GLU A 251 2.23 28.20 23.27
C GLU A 251 1.27 28.08 22.07
N GLY A 252 -0.01 27.78 22.31
CA GLY A 252 -1.00 27.50 21.27
C GLY A 252 -1.71 26.16 21.51
N TYR A 253 -2.07 25.46 20.44
CA TYR A 253 -2.87 24.25 20.43
C TYR A 253 -2.05 23.04 19.96
N VAL A 254 -1.96 22.02 20.81
CA VAL A 254 -1.14 20.84 20.55
C VAL A 254 -2.02 19.64 20.22
N THR A 255 -1.70 18.94 19.15
CA THR A 255 -2.19 17.59 18.84
C THR A 255 -1.01 16.65 18.69
N GLY A 256 -1.10 15.44 19.22
CA GLY A 256 0.03 14.51 19.20
C GLY A 256 -0.26 13.23 19.96
N LYS A 257 0.77 12.41 20.11
CA LYS A 257 0.66 11.09 20.74
C LYS A 257 0.16 11.19 22.19
N GLU A 258 0.56 12.25 22.88
CA GLU A 258 0.12 12.55 24.26
C GLU A 258 -1.38 12.86 24.39
N SER A 259 -2.10 13.12 23.28
CA SER A 259 -3.56 13.33 23.32
C SER A 259 -4.34 12.03 23.57
N LYS A 260 -3.73 10.85 23.34
CA LYS A 260 -4.43 9.55 23.41
C LYS A 260 -4.99 9.24 24.81
N PRO A 261 -4.24 9.33 25.93
CA PRO A 261 -4.78 9.02 27.25
C PRO A 261 -6.00 9.89 27.61
N LEU A 262 -5.92 11.20 27.34
CA LEU A 262 -7.03 12.14 27.56
C LEU A 262 -8.25 11.78 26.70
N CYS A 263 -8.02 11.38 25.44
CA CYS A 263 -9.09 10.98 24.54
C CYS A 263 -9.74 9.69 25.04
N MET A 264 -8.96 8.69 25.47
CA MET A 264 -9.46 7.44 26.05
C MET A 264 -10.30 7.68 27.30
N ASP A 265 -9.83 8.51 28.23
CA ASP A 265 -10.58 8.85 29.44
C ASP A 265 -11.93 9.51 29.11
N LYS A 266 -11.94 10.40 28.10
CA LYS A 266 -13.17 11.06 27.66
C LYS A 266 -14.11 10.09 26.93
N VAL A 267 -13.59 9.17 26.12
CA VAL A 267 -14.38 8.07 25.52
C VAL A 267 -15.05 7.25 26.62
N ALA A 268 -14.29 6.84 27.64
CA ALA A 268 -14.82 6.04 28.75
C ALA A 268 -15.89 6.80 29.56
N LEU A 269 -15.70 8.10 29.79
CA LEU A 269 -16.69 8.96 30.43
C LEU A 269 -17.98 9.04 29.61
N ILE A 270 -17.89 9.34 28.31
CA ILE A 270 -19.05 9.40 27.41
C ILE A 270 -19.78 8.05 27.38
N ARG A 271 -19.04 6.94 27.37
CA ARG A 271 -19.63 5.60 27.40
C ARG A 271 -20.39 5.32 28.69
N ARG A 272 -19.88 5.76 29.83
CA ARG A 272 -20.56 5.64 31.12
C ARG A 272 -21.86 6.44 31.17
N LEU A 273 -21.87 7.65 30.60
CA LEU A 273 -23.01 8.57 30.66
C LEU A 273 -24.08 8.28 29.60
N CYS A 274 -23.67 7.98 28.37
CA CYS A 274 -24.57 7.85 27.23
C CYS A 274 -24.85 6.39 26.84
N GLY A 275 -24.07 5.43 27.34
CA GLY A 275 -24.19 4.01 26.99
C GLY A 275 -23.93 3.70 25.50
N GLN A 276 -24.36 2.52 25.10
CA GLN A 276 -24.54 2.13 23.69
C GLN A 276 -26.03 2.26 23.33
N PRO A 277 -26.41 2.54 22.06
CA PRO A 277 -25.61 2.47 20.83
C PRO A 277 -25.03 3.82 20.34
N MET A 278 -24.91 4.84 21.18
CA MET A 278 -24.43 6.18 20.78
C MET A 278 -23.09 6.13 20.01
N PRO A 279 -23.00 6.54 18.73
CA PRO A 279 -21.73 6.54 18.01
C PRO A 279 -20.74 7.53 18.63
N VAL A 280 -19.50 7.09 18.86
CA VAL A 280 -18.42 7.96 19.34
C VAL A 280 -17.26 7.91 18.34
N ILE A 281 -16.82 9.08 17.87
CA ILE A 281 -15.65 9.25 17.01
C ILE A 281 -14.51 9.82 17.85
N ALA A 282 -13.38 9.13 17.90
CA ALA A 282 -12.20 9.54 18.67
C ALA A 282 -11.05 9.98 17.77
N THR A 283 -10.54 11.19 17.93
CA THR A 283 -9.53 11.78 17.03
C THR A 283 -8.15 11.90 17.69
N GLY A 284 -8.06 11.82 19.02
CA GLY A 284 -6.84 12.11 19.79
C GLY A 284 -5.78 11.01 19.75
N GLY A 285 -4.61 11.32 19.19
CA GLY A 285 -3.36 10.58 19.41
C GLY A 285 -3.27 9.19 18.76
N VAL A 286 -3.87 9.00 17.59
CA VAL A 286 -3.81 7.73 16.84
C VAL A 286 -2.60 7.71 15.91
N HIS A 287 -1.49 7.13 16.35
CA HIS A 287 -0.21 7.07 15.60
C HIS A 287 0.12 5.68 15.08
N GLU A 288 -0.45 4.63 15.66
CA GLU A 288 -0.29 3.24 15.23
C GLU A 288 -1.60 2.44 15.36
N PRO A 289 -1.72 1.25 14.73
CA PRO A 289 -2.95 0.48 14.80
C PRO A 289 -3.40 0.13 16.23
N GLN A 290 -2.46 -0.12 17.15
CA GLN A 290 -2.78 -0.37 18.55
C GLN A 290 -3.54 0.80 19.19
N ASP A 291 -3.20 2.05 18.85
CA ASP A 291 -3.91 3.22 19.39
C ASP A 291 -5.39 3.22 19.02
N ALA A 292 -5.69 2.87 17.76
CA ALA A 292 -7.06 2.76 17.29
C ALA A 292 -7.80 1.60 17.99
N LEU A 293 -7.14 0.47 18.21
CA LEU A 293 -7.73 -0.66 18.95
C LEU A 293 -8.02 -0.28 20.41
N ASP A 294 -7.11 0.42 21.08
CA ASP A 294 -7.28 0.86 22.47
C ASP A 294 -8.44 1.84 22.62
N LEU A 295 -8.58 2.81 21.72
CA LEU A 295 -9.72 3.74 21.71
C LEU A 295 -11.04 3.02 21.46
N ARG A 296 -11.05 2.03 20.56
CA ARG A 296 -12.23 1.20 20.30
C ARG A 296 -12.59 0.34 21.51
N GLN A 297 -11.60 -0.21 22.21
CA GLN A 297 -11.81 -0.96 23.44
C GLN A 297 -12.34 -0.07 24.57
N ALA A 298 -11.89 1.19 24.66
CA ALA A 298 -12.47 2.20 25.56
C ALA A 298 -13.93 2.55 25.18
N GLY A 299 -14.32 2.27 23.94
CA GLY A 299 -15.69 2.32 23.44
C GLY A 299 -15.89 3.18 22.20
N ALA A 300 -14.86 3.73 21.57
CA ALA A 300 -15.01 4.48 20.34
C ALA A 300 -15.59 3.59 19.22
N THR A 301 -16.59 4.09 18.50
CA THR A 301 -17.17 3.41 17.33
C THR A 301 -16.30 3.62 16.10
N TYR A 302 -15.71 4.81 15.99
CA TYR A 302 -14.87 5.26 14.88
C TYR A 302 -13.64 5.99 15.41
N VAL A 303 -12.59 6.05 14.61
CA VAL A 303 -11.39 6.86 14.92
C VAL A 303 -11.08 7.81 13.77
N GLN A 304 -10.45 8.94 14.04
CA GLN A 304 -9.94 9.84 13.02
C GLN A 304 -8.44 10.05 13.16
N LEU A 305 -7.77 10.24 12.03
CA LEU A 305 -6.33 10.48 11.98
C LEU A 305 -6.03 11.95 11.78
N HIS A 306 -5.09 12.46 12.57
CA HIS A 306 -4.49 13.77 12.42
C HIS A 306 -2.96 13.66 12.42
N SER A 307 -2.29 14.04 13.51
CA SER A 307 -0.83 14.00 13.66
C SER A 307 -0.23 12.63 13.30
N GLY A 308 -0.89 11.53 13.65
CA GLY A 308 -0.46 10.18 13.28
C GLY A 308 -0.25 9.95 11.79
N LEU A 309 -1.06 10.55 10.91
CA LEU A 309 -0.85 10.45 9.46
C LEU A 309 0.46 11.12 9.02
N VAL A 310 0.86 12.20 9.71
CA VAL A 310 2.10 12.94 9.45
C VAL A 310 3.33 12.19 9.96
N TYR A 311 3.23 11.42 11.04
CA TYR A 311 4.39 10.72 11.62
C TYR A 311 4.53 9.28 11.12
N ALA A 312 3.43 8.53 11.04
CA ALA A 312 3.41 7.14 10.60
C ALA A 312 3.30 7.00 9.07
N GLY A 313 2.65 7.97 8.42
CA GLY A 313 2.52 8.01 6.98
C GLY A 313 1.21 7.41 6.42
N PRO A 314 1.06 7.47 5.09
CA PRO A 314 -0.18 7.14 4.39
C PRO A 314 -0.63 5.67 4.44
N GLY A 315 0.18 4.73 4.92
CA GLY A 315 -0.24 3.35 5.15
C GLY A 315 -1.03 3.13 6.45
N LEU A 316 -1.03 4.10 7.37
CA LEU A 316 -1.67 3.98 8.68
C LEU A 316 -3.17 3.61 8.63
N PRO A 317 -4.04 4.23 7.80
CA PRO A 317 -5.46 3.87 7.80
C PRO A 317 -5.70 2.42 7.38
N LYS A 318 -4.99 1.93 6.36
CA LYS A 318 -5.04 0.52 5.96
C LYS A 318 -4.62 -0.41 7.09
N ARG A 319 -3.51 -0.12 7.77
CA ARG A 319 -3.02 -0.96 8.89
C ARG A 319 -4.01 -1.00 10.05
N ILE A 320 -4.68 0.12 10.33
CA ILE A 320 -5.78 0.15 11.31
C ILE A 320 -6.95 -0.72 10.84
N ASN A 321 -7.38 -0.58 9.58
CA ASN A 321 -8.47 -1.41 9.04
C ASN A 321 -8.14 -2.91 9.12
N GLU A 322 -6.92 -3.32 8.74
CA GLU A 322 -6.45 -4.70 8.86
C GLU A 322 -6.47 -5.19 10.32
N ALA A 323 -6.06 -4.36 11.27
CA ALA A 323 -6.13 -4.67 12.69
C ALA A 323 -7.57 -4.82 13.19
N VAL A 324 -8.49 -3.96 12.77
CA VAL A 324 -9.92 -4.04 13.14
C VAL A 324 -10.57 -5.29 12.53
N ILE A 325 -10.26 -5.62 11.26
CA ILE A 325 -10.74 -6.86 10.62
C ILE A 325 -10.28 -8.07 11.43
N TYR A 326 -8.99 -8.13 11.78
CA TYR A 326 -8.45 -9.22 12.58
C TYR A 326 -9.17 -9.35 13.92
N GLU A 327 -9.39 -8.25 14.65
CA GLU A 327 -10.11 -8.28 15.93
C GLU A 327 -11.55 -8.81 15.81
N GLN A 328 -12.23 -8.55 14.69
CA GLN A 328 -13.59 -9.06 14.43
C GLN A 328 -13.61 -10.56 14.14
N ILE A 329 -12.58 -11.10 13.49
CA ILE A 329 -12.56 -12.50 13.01
C ILE A 329 -11.66 -13.42 13.82
N ARG A 330 -10.81 -12.92 14.73
CA ARG A 330 -9.79 -13.75 15.42
C ARG A 330 -10.37 -14.90 16.25
N TYR A 331 -11.63 -14.79 16.66
CA TYR A 331 -12.35 -15.84 17.40
C TYR A 331 -13.29 -16.67 16.53
N THR A 332 -13.40 -16.38 15.24
CA THR A 332 -14.18 -17.20 14.30
C THR A 332 -13.32 -18.32 13.75
N LYS A 333 -13.95 -19.46 13.44
CA LYS A 333 -13.24 -20.57 12.78
C LYS A 333 -12.85 -20.10 11.37
N PRO A 334 -11.56 -20.19 10.98
CA PRO A 334 -11.16 -19.93 9.61
C PRO A 334 -11.90 -20.86 8.64
N PRO A 335 -12.23 -20.40 7.42
CA PRO A 335 -12.84 -21.26 6.41
C PRO A 335 -11.90 -22.42 6.08
N ASP A 336 -12.49 -23.58 5.77
CA ASP A 336 -11.72 -24.76 5.39
C ASP A 336 -10.97 -24.50 4.07
N ASN A 337 -9.79 -25.10 3.91
CA ASN A 337 -9.00 -24.90 2.70
C ASN A 337 -9.75 -25.45 1.47
N PRO A 338 -9.76 -24.72 0.34
CA PRO A 338 -10.35 -25.24 -0.89
C PRO A 338 -9.57 -26.47 -1.39
N SER A 339 -10.29 -27.36 -2.09
CA SER A 339 -9.68 -28.53 -2.74
C SER A 339 -8.47 -28.14 -3.58
N PHE A 340 -7.46 -29.01 -3.62
CA PHE A 340 -6.24 -28.81 -4.41
C PHE A 340 -6.57 -28.46 -5.86
N TRP A 341 -7.54 -29.14 -6.47
CA TRP A 341 -7.90 -28.99 -7.88
C TRP A 341 -8.72 -27.75 -8.22
N PHE A 342 -9.01 -26.88 -7.25
CA PHE A 342 -9.83 -25.70 -7.49
C PHE A 342 -9.09 -24.66 -8.35
N ASN A 343 -8.04 -24.05 -7.81
CA ASN A 343 -7.19 -23.10 -8.54
C ASN A 343 -5.73 -23.11 -8.07
N TRP A 344 -5.51 -23.13 -6.75
CA TRP A 344 -4.17 -23.05 -6.17
C TRP A 344 -3.31 -24.28 -6.48
N GLY A 345 -3.89 -25.48 -6.56
CA GLY A 345 -3.13 -26.67 -6.97
C GLY A 345 -2.65 -26.59 -8.42
N TRP A 346 -3.45 -26.06 -9.34
CA TRP A 346 -3.02 -25.83 -10.72
C TRP A 346 -1.84 -24.85 -10.81
N MET A 347 -1.86 -23.78 -10.03
CA MET A 347 -0.71 -22.87 -9.95
C MET A 347 0.51 -23.54 -9.28
N CYS A 348 0.31 -24.44 -8.31
CA CYS A 348 1.41 -25.22 -7.76
C CYS A 348 2.03 -26.14 -8.81
N LEU A 349 1.20 -26.82 -9.61
CA LEU A 349 1.66 -27.68 -10.70
C LEU A 349 2.40 -26.88 -11.78
N LEU A 350 1.92 -25.67 -12.09
CA LEU A 350 2.64 -24.75 -12.97
C LEU A 350 4.02 -24.40 -12.40
N GLY A 351 4.10 -24.01 -11.12
CA GLY A 351 5.37 -23.72 -10.45
C GLY A 351 6.32 -24.91 -10.43
N ILE A 352 5.82 -26.11 -10.14
CA ILE A 352 6.61 -27.37 -10.20
C ILE A 352 7.08 -27.63 -11.63
N GLY A 353 6.21 -27.46 -12.63
CA GLY A 353 6.57 -27.61 -14.03
C GLY A 353 7.66 -26.65 -14.47
N MET A 354 7.62 -25.39 -14.02
CA MET A 354 8.69 -24.42 -14.24
C MET A 354 10.01 -24.81 -13.57
N ILE A 355 9.98 -25.37 -12.35
CA ILE A 355 11.17 -25.89 -11.67
C ILE A 355 11.77 -27.07 -12.45
N ILE A 356 10.95 -28.05 -12.83
CA ILE A 356 11.40 -29.22 -13.60
C ILE A 356 11.95 -28.78 -14.96
N GLY A 357 11.23 -27.92 -15.68
CA GLY A 357 11.68 -27.36 -16.96
C GLY A 357 13.00 -26.61 -16.82
N GLY A 358 13.16 -25.80 -15.78
CA GLY A 358 14.41 -25.10 -15.48
C GLY A 358 15.56 -26.05 -15.13
N LEU A 359 15.32 -27.10 -14.34
CA LEU A 359 16.34 -28.11 -14.05
C LEU A 359 16.79 -28.87 -15.31
N LEU A 360 15.84 -29.27 -16.16
CA LEU A 360 16.14 -29.91 -17.44
C LEU A 360 16.91 -28.98 -18.36
N ALA A 361 16.47 -27.72 -18.49
CA ALA A 361 17.15 -26.71 -19.27
C ALA A 361 18.57 -26.44 -18.75
N TRP A 362 18.78 -26.44 -17.43
CA TRP A 362 20.12 -26.31 -16.84
C TRP A 362 21.00 -27.48 -17.24
N ILE A 363 20.54 -28.72 -17.03
CA ILE A 363 21.30 -29.93 -17.38
C ILE A 363 21.69 -29.90 -18.85
N ILE A 364 20.72 -29.63 -19.73
CA ILE A 364 20.95 -29.51 -21.17
C ILE A 364 21.96 -28.41 -21.47
N ALA A 365 21.80 -27.20 -20.93
CA ALA A 365 22.70 -26.08 -21.19
C ALA A 365 24.13 -26.32 -20.70
N ALA A 366 24.30 -27.14 -19.65
CA ALA A 366 25.59 -27.51 -19.08
C ALA A 366 26.26 -28.69 -19.80
N THR A 367 25.51 -29.56 -20.49
CA THR A 367 26.07 -30.75 -21.17
C THR A 367 26.06 -30.64 -22.69
N SER A 368 25.01 -30.06 -23.26
CA SER A 368 24.68 -30.08 -24.68
C SER A 368 24.14 -28.71 -25.09
N VAL A 369 25.06 -27.80 -25.40
CA VAL A 369 24.73 -26.41 -25.75
C VAL A 369 23.85 -26.33 -26.99
N VAL A 370 24.08 -27.19 -27.99
CA VAL A 370 23.34 -27.21 -29.27
C VAL A 370 22.49 -28.47 -29.35
N LEU A 371 21.18 -28.30 -29.48
CA LEU A 371 20.21 -29.40 -29.53
C LEU A 371 19.98 -29.91 -30.97
N PRO A 372 19.40 -31.11 -31.17
CA PRO A 372 19.18 -31.66 -32.51
C PRO A 372 18.39 -30.73 -33.45
N TYR A 373 17.40 -30.00 -32.92
CA TYR A 373 16.66 -29.03 -33.69
C TYR A 373 17.45 -27.74 -33.96
N ASP A 374 18.36 -27.34 -33.06
CA ASP A 374 19.32 -26.26 -33.32
C ASP A 374 20.24 -26.64 -34.48
N VAL A 375 20.76 -27.88 -34.49
CA VAL A 375 21.57 -28.40 -35.61
C VAL A 375 20.76 -28.42 -36.91
N SER A 376 19.49 -28.84 -36.86
CA SER A 376 18.63 -28.84 -38.05
C SER A 376 18.35 -27.43 -38.58
N PHE A 377 18.25 -26.45 -37.68
CA PHE A 377 18.03 -25.06 -38.03
C PHE A 377 19.29 -24.43 -38.61
N LEU A 378 20.43 -24.60 -37.95
CA LEU A 378 21.72 -24.05 -38.38
C LEU A 378 22.29 -24.78 -39.60
N GLY A 379 21.97 -26.06 -39.79
CA GLY A 379 22.68 -26.92 -40.75
C GLY A 379 24.14 -27.18 -40.34
N MET A 380 24.50 -26.90 -39.08
CA MET A 380 25.86 -26.97 -38.54
C MET A 380 25.84 -27.57 -37.14
N GLY A 381 26.78 -28.48 -36.87
CA GLY A 381 26.93 -29.12 -35.55
C GLY A 381 27.78 -28.30 -34.59
N ALA A 382 27.77 -28.68 -33.30
CA ALA A 382 28.54 -28.00 -32.25
C ALA A 382 30.04 -27.92 -32.56
N ALA A 383 30.67 -29.01 -33.04
CA ALA A 383 32.10 -29.03 -33.36
C ALA A 383 32.47 -28.02 -34.46
N ALA A 384 31.63 -27.86 -35.48
CA ALA A 384 31.86 -26.91 -36.57
C ALA A 384 31.66 -25.44 -36.10
N LEU A 385 30.73 -25.20 -35.18
CA LEU A 385 30.58 -23.88 -34.54
C LEU A 385 31.77 -23.53 -33.65
N GLU A 386 32.28 -24.50 -32.89
CA GLU A 386 33.44 -24.32 -32.01
C GLU A 386 34.72 -24.07 -32.81
N GLU A 387 34.89 -24.75 -33.94
CA GLU A 387 35.99 -24.47 -34.88
C GLU A 387 35.87 -23.07 -35.49
N ALA A 388 34.65 -22.63 -35.82
CA ALA A 388 34.41 -21.31 -36.40
C ALA A 388 34.59 -20.16 -35.38
N ASN A 389 34.15 -20.36 -34.14
CA ASN A 389 34.41 -19.45 -33.03
C ASN A 389 34.33 -20.22 -31.68
N PRO A 390 35.43 -20.31 -30.91
CA PRO A 390 35.48 -21.12 -29.70
C PRO A 390 34.61 -20.58 -28.55
N PHE A 391 34.15 -19.33 -28.63
CA PHE A 391 33.39 -18.66 -27.57
C PHE A 391 31.87 -18.69 -27.78
N VAL A 392 31.39 -18.99 -28.99
CA VAL A 392 29.94 -18.96 -29.31
C VAL A 392 29.14 -19.95 -28.46
N LEU A 393 29.62 -21.19 -28.34
CA LEU A 393 28.92 -22.20 -27.54
C LEU A 393 28.91 -21.84 -26.05
N GLN A 394 30.02 -21.32 -25.53
CA GLN A 394 30.10 -20.87 -24.15
C GLN A 394 29.15 -19.69 -23.87
N PHE A 395 29.07 -18.75 -24.82
CA PHE A 395 28.16 -17.61 -24.74
C PHE A 395 26.68 -18.04 -24.77
N MET A 396 26.31 -18.97 -25.65
CA MET A 396 24.96 -19.55 -25.69
C MET A 396 24.64 -20.30 -24.38
N SER A 397 25.59 -21.08 -23.86
CA SER A 397 25.44 -21.76 -22.57
C SER A 397 25.18 -20.76 -21.43
N HIS A 398 25.87 -19.60 -21.44
CA HIS A 398 25.63 -18.52 -20.48
C HIS A 398 24.17 -18.04 -20.45
N ASP A 399 23.57 -17.75 -21.61
CA ASP A 399 22.18 -17.28 -21.68
C ASP A 399 21.20 -18.38 -21.25
N ARG A 400 21.44 -19.62 -21.70
CA ARG A 400 20.57 -20.79 -21.38
C ARG A 400 20.63 -21.20 -19.91
N VAL A 401 21.81 -21.21 -19.28
CA VAL A 401 21.95 -21.50 -17.84
C VAL A 401 21.30 -20.40 -17.02
N THR A 402 21.48 -19.13 -17.39
CA THR A 402 20.86 -18.00 -16.67
C THR A 402 19.33 -17.99 -16.80
N LEU A 403 18.81 -18.32 -17.98
CA LEU A 403 17.38 -18.59 -18.20
C LEU A 403 16.89 -19.73 -17.29
N ALA A 404 17.61 -20.86 -17.27
CA ALA A 404 17.25 -22.01 -16.45
C ALA A 404 17.16 -21.68 -14.96
N GLY A 405 18.14 -20.96 -14.41
CA GLY A 405 18.11 -20.48 -13.03
C GLY A 405 16.91 -19.56 -12.76
N THR A 406 16.59 -18.67 -13.71
CA THR A 406 15.43 -17.78 -13.64
C THR A 406 14.10 -18.54 -13.66
N MET A 407 13.99 -19.59 -14.47
CA MET A 407 12.82 -20.48 -14.50
C MET A 407 12.61 -21.22 -13.18
N ILE A 408 13.70 -21.70 -12.55
CA ILE A 408 13.62 -22.33 -11.22
C ILE A 408 13.16 -21.29 -10.19
N SER A 409 13.76 -20.11 -10.19
CA SER A 409 13.40 -19.00 -9.31
C SER A 409 11.91 -18.65 -9.38
N ILE A 410 11.37 -18.42 -10.57
CA ILE A 410 9.96 -18.08 -10.73
C ILE A 410 9.03 -19.25 -10.41
N GLY A 411 9.44 -20.49 -10.70
CA GLY A 411 8.69 -21.69 -10.32
C GLY A 411 8.56 -21.84 -8.79
N VAL A 412 9.63 -21.55 -8.05
CA VAL A 412 9.61 -21.49 -6.57
C VAL A 412 8.66 -20.39 -6.08
N MET A 413 8.71 -19.20 -6.68
CA MET A 413 7.80 -18.10 -6.35
C MET A 413 6.34 -18.50 -6.56
N TYR A 414 6.01 -19.09 -7.71
CA TYR A 414 4.67 -19.55 -8.05
C TYR A 414 4.14 -20.62 -7.09
N PHE A 415 4.96 -21.60 -6.75
CA PHE A 415 4.60 -22.63 -5.78
C PHE A 415 4.32 -22.03 -4.40
N GLN A 416 5.23 -21.20 -3.90
CA GLN A 416 5.13 -20.63 -2.55
C GLN A 416 3.95 -19.66 -2.41
N LEU A 417 3.79 -18.73 -3.35
CA LEU A 417 2.66 -17.78 -3.37
C LEU A 417 1.32 -18.50 -3.53
N SER A 418 1.29 -19.61 -4.29
CA SER A 418 0.07 -20.40 -4.41
C SER A 418 -0.27 -21.14 -3.11
N ARG A 419 0.69 -21.84 -2.52
CA ARG A 419 0.51 -22.64 -1.30
C ARG A 419 0.12 -21.80 -0.09
N TYR A 420 0.74 -20.64 0.09
CA TYR A 420 0.54 -19.81 1.30
C TYR A 420 -0.39 -18.61 1.07
N GLY A 421 -0.52 -18.14 -0.17
CA GLY A 421 -1.35 -16.99 -0.54
C GLY A 421 -2.67 -17.40 -1.18
N LEU A 422 -2.61 -17.93 -2.41
CA LEU A 422 -3.80 -18.24 -3.22
C LEU A 422 -4.72 -19.25 -2.54
N ARG A 423 -4.15 -20.28 -1.89
CA ARG A 423 -4.89 -21.28 -1.10
C ARG A 423 -5.70 -20.65 0.05
N LYS A 424 -5.19 -19.58 0.66
CA LYS A 424 -5.82 -18.86 1.77
C LYS A 424 -6.76 -17.74 1.30
N GLY A 425 -6.97 -17.56 -0.01
CA GLY A 425 -7.81 -16.48 -0.55
C GLY A 425 -7.20 -15.07 -0.38
N ILE A 426 -5.88 -14.96 -0.26
CA ILE A 426 -5.21 -13.65 -0.09
C ILE A 426 -5.20 -12.90 -1.42
N HIS A 427 -5.95 -11.79 -1.49
CA HIS A 427 -6.18 -11.02 -2.71
C HIS A 427 -4.87 -10.59 -3.42
N TRP A 428 -3.92 -9.99 -2.71
CA TRP A 428 -2.67 -9.52 -3.33
C TRP A 428 -1.82 -10.66 -3.91
N ALA A 429 -1.86 -11.86 -3.31
CA ALA A 429 -1.05 -13.00 -3.74
C ALA A 429 -1.54 -13.53 -5.10
N LYS A 430 -2.86 -13.45 -5.34
CA LYS A 430 -3.44 -13.75 -6.65
C LYS A 430 -2.89 -12.80 -7.71
N THR A 431 -2.89 -11.49 -7.46
CA THR A 431 -2.34 -10.52 -8.40
C THR A 431 -0.85 -10.75 -8.64
N ALA A 432 -0.08 -11.03 -7.59
CA ALA A 432 1.36 -11.35 -7.65
C ALA A 432 1.69 -12.67 -8.40
N LEU A 433 0.69 -13.50 -8.67
CA LEU A 433 0.81 -14.70 -9.50
C LEU A 433 0.33 -14.45 -10.94
N MET A 434 -0.81 -13.80 -11.12
CA MET A 434 -1.45 -13.65 -12.43
C MET A 434 -0.66 -12.70 -13.35
N THR A 435 -0.15 -11.59 -12.81
CA THR A 435 0.61 -10.60 -13.58
C THR A 435 1.90 -11.18 -14.18
N PRO A 436 2.81 -11.81 -13.41
CA PRO A 436 4.01 -12.40 -13.97
C PRO A 436 3.72 -13.59 -14.90
N CYS A 437 2.71 -14.43 -14.62
CA CYS A 437 2.33 -15.51 -15.53
C CYS A 437 1.87 -14.97 -16.90
N LEU A 438 1.01 -13.96 -16.92
CA LEU A 438 0.53 -13.35 -18.16
C LEU A 438 1.71 -12.80 -18.99
N VAL A 439 2.65 -12.12 -18.33
CA VAL A 439 3.87 -11.61 -18.97
C VAL A 439 4.76 -12.74 -19.47
N GLY A 440 4.92 -13.81 -18.68
CA GLY A 440 5.73 -14.97 -19.05
C GLY A 440 5.20 -15.67 -20.31
N PHE A 441 3.89 -15.96 -20.36
CA PHE A 441 3.29 -16.56 -21.57
C PHE A 441 3.31 -15.60 -22.76
N SER A 442 3.12 -14.30 -22.56
CA SER A 442 3.21 -13.31 -23.64
C SER A 442 4.64 -13.15 -24.18
N SER A 443 5.67 -13.42 -23.37
CA SER A 443 7.07 -13.31 -23.81
C SER A 443 7.43 -14.31 -24.92
N PHE A 444 6.68 -15.41 -25.04
CA PHE A 444 6.78 -16.37 -26.15
C PHE A 444 6.67 -15.72 -27.54
N PHE A 445 5.90 -14.62 -27.65
CA PHE A 445 5.67 -13.93 -28.91
C PHE A 445 6.80 -12.97 -29.31
N LEU A 446 7.77 -12.69 -28.42
CA LEU A 446 8.84 -11.73 -28.70
C LEU A 446 9.78 -12.18 -29.82
N TYR A 447 9.95 -13.49 -30.01
CA TYR A 447 10.94 -14.06 -30.93
C TYR A 447 10.33 -14.82 -32.12
N LEU A 448 8.99 -14.98 -32.16
CA LEU A 448 8.29 -15.64 -33.28
C LEU A 448 8.57 -14.98 -34.65
N GLY A 449 8.94 -13.69 -34.67
CA GLY A 449 9.30 -12.96 -35.88
C GLY A 449 10.72 -13.23 -36.42
N TYR A 450 11.58 -13.97 -35.71
CA TYR A 450 13.00 -14.17 -36.08
C TYR A 450 13.26 -15.46 -36.86
N GLY A 451 12.21 -16.21 -37.21
CA GLY A 451 12.32 -17.40 -38.06
C GLY A 451 12.88 -18.65 -37.37
N TYR A 452 13.15 -18.58 -36.07
CA TYR A 452 13.52 -19.74 -35.24
C TYR A 452 12.34 -20.15 -34.35
N PHE A 453 12.12 -21.47 -34.23
CA PHE A 453 11.08 -22.06 -33.39
C PHE A 453 11.71 -23.10 -32.48
N ASP A 454 11.58 -22.91 -31.17
CA ASP A 454 12.02 -23.86 -30.14
C ASP A 454 10.88 -24.84 -29.78
N PRO A 455 10.96 -26.12 -30.20
CA PRO A 455 9.92 -27.10 -29.91
C PRO A 455 9.82 -27.47 -28.43
N LEU A 456 10.92 -27.42 -27.67
CA LEU A 456 10.89 -27.71 -26.23
C LEU A 456 10.17 -26.61 -25.47
N HIS A 457 10.44 -25.35 -25.82
CA HIS A 457 9.69 -24.22 -25.28
C HIS A 457 8.21 -24.32 -25.64
N ALA A 458 7.88 -24.53 -26.91
CA ALA A 458 6.49 -24.65 -27.34
C ALA A 458 5.75 -25.79 -26.62
N LEU A 459 6.40 -26.94 -26.42
CA LEU A 459 5.86 -28.05 -25.64
C LEU A 459 5.64 -27.67 -24.17
N ALA A 460 6.63 -27.04 -23.53
CA ALA A 460 6.50 -26.56 -22.15
C ALA A 460 5.33 -25.57 -22.03
N ALA A 461 5.22 -24.61 -22.93
CA ALA A 461 4.11 -23.65 -22.97
C ALA A 461 2.75 -24.35 -23.14
N ALA A 462 2.66 -25.33 -24.06
CA ALA A 462 1.43 -26.09 -24.29
C ALA A 462 0.99 -26.91 -23.07
N ILE A 463 1.93 -27.42 -22.26
CA ILE A 463 1.65 -28.16 -21.03
C ILE A 463 1.25 -27.22 -19.88
N LEU A 464 1.93 -26.07 -19.74
CA LEU A 464 1.77 -25.17 -18.61
C LEU A 464 0.60 -24.18 -18.78
N LEU A 465 0.26 -23.78 -20.01
CA LEU A 465 -0.81 -22.82 -20.28
C LEU A 465 -2.18 -23.29 -19.76
N PRO A 466 -2.60 -24.56 -19.95
CA PRO A 466 -3.84 -25.07 -19.35
C PRO A 466 -3.83 -24.93 -17.82
N MET A 467 -2.71 -25.19 -17.15
CA MET A 467 -2.60 -25.03 -15.69
C MET A 467 -2.79 -23.57 -15.27
N PHE A 468 -2.23 -22.63 -16.04
CA PHE A 468 -2.45 -21.20 -15.81
C PHE A 468 -3.92 -20.83 -15.97
N ILE A 469 -4.57 -21.20 -17.08
CA ILE A 469 -5.98 -20.90 -17.33
C ILE A 469 -6.87 -21.47 -16.22
N LEU A 470 -6.61 -22.69 -15.78
CA LEU A 470 -7.36 -23.34 -14.69
C LEU A 470 -7.14 -22.63 -13.34
N SER A 471 -5.96 -22.06 -13.11
CA SER A 471 -5.67 -21.28 -11.90
C SER A 471 -6.36 -19.90 -11.86
N MET A 472 -6.80 -19.37 -13.01
CA MET A 472 -7.49 -18.07 -13.10
C MET A 472 -8.94 -18.13 -12.60
N ARG A 473 -9.47 -19.32 -12.29
CA ARG A 473 -10.81 -19.51 -11.72
C ARG A 473 -10.98 -18.66 -10.45
N ARG A 474 -12.10 -17.94 -10.38
CA ARG A 474 -12.35 -16.91 -9.37
C ARG A 474 -12.55 -17.54 -7.98
N ASN A 475 -11.77 -17.08 -7.00
CA ASN A 475 -12.00 -17.29 -5.57
C ASN A 475 -12.73 -16.08 -4.97
N VAL A 476 -13.41 -16.34 -3.85
CA VAL A 476 -13.78 -15.30 -2.88
C VAL A 476 -12.50 -14.82 -2.21
N ASP A 477 -12.27 -13.51 -2.20
CA ASP A 477 -11.18 -12.93 -1.43
C ASP A 477 -11.52 -13.05 0.07
N LEU A 478 -10.54 -13.46 0.87
CA LEU A 478 -10.74 -13.73 2.29
C LEU A 478 -9.87 -12.80 3.13
N PRO A 479 -10.40 -12.29 4.27
CA PRO A 479 -9.59 -11.53 5.20
C PRO A 479 -8.47 -12.41 5.78
N SER A 480 -7.37 -11.78 6.17
CA SER A 480 -6.25 -12.50 6.76
C SER A 480 -6.56 -12.89 8.21
N TYR A 481 -6.50 -14.19 8.50
CA TYR A 481 -6.58 -14.74 9.86
C TYR A 481 -5.21 -14.75 10.59
N ASP A 482 -4.16 -14.27 9.92
CA ASP A 482 -2.84 -14.10 10.53
C ASP A 482 -2.82 -12.72 11.23
N PRO A 483 -2.29 -12.60 12.46
CA PRO A 483 -2.32 -11.34 13.18
C PRO A 483 -1.49 -10.27 12.46
N PRO A 484 -2.00 -9.04 12.31
CA PRO A 484 -1.26 -7.94 11.69
C PRO A 484 -0.31 -7.27 12.70
N ASN A 485 0.69 -6.56 12.17
CA ASN A 485 1.51 -5.67 12.98
C ASN A 485 0.70 -4.46 13.47
N VAL A 486 0.68 -4.25 14.78
CA VAL A 486 -0.07 -3.15 15.41
C VAL A 486 0.80 -2.02 15.96
N LEU A 487 2.13 -2.16 15.91
CA LEU A 487 3.07 -1.20 16.50
C LEU A 487 4.02 -0.58 15.46
N ASN A 488 4.47 0.65 15.69
CA ASN A 488 5.50 1.34 14.91
C ASN A 488 6.88 1.22 15.58
N ASP A 489 7.21 0.01 16.02
CA ASP A 489 8.45 -0.27 16.75
C ASP A 489 9.70 -0.22 15.84
N ARG A 490 10.88 -0.44 16.46
CA ARG A 490 12.16 -0.44 15.73
C ARG A 490 12.21 -1.56 14.68
N LEU A 491 11.57 -2.71 14.94
CA LEU A 491 11.54 -3.84 14.01
C LEU A 491 10.76 -3.49 12.74
N TRP A 492 9.59 -2.87 12.90
CA TRP A 492 8.78 -2.39 11.77
C TRP A 492 9.52 -1.31 10.97
N LYS A 493 10.16 -0.34 11.64
CA LYS A 493 10.95 0.71 10.97
C LYS A 493 12.14 0.12 10.18
N GLN A 494 12.84 -0.88 10.72
CA GLN A 494 13.90 -1.59 10.01
C GLN A 494 13.35 -2.37 8.81
N ALA A 495 12.20 -3.02 8.96
CA ALA A 495 11.56 -3.75 7.88
C ALA A 495 11.18 -2.86 6.69
N GLN A 496 10.88 -1.57 6.91
CA GLN A 496 10.62 -0.62 5.82
C GLN A 496 11.83 -0.47 4.89
N TRP A 497 13.05 -0.49 5.43
CA TRP A 497 14.28 -0.49 4.62
C TRP A 497 14.46 -1.82 3.88
N GLY A 498 14.21 -2.95 4.54
CA GLY A 498 14.26 -4.26 3.88
C GLY A 498 13.24 -4.40 2.74
N GLN A 499 12.03 -3.86 2.94
CA GLN A 499 11.00 -3.80 1.91
C GLN A 499 11.41 -2.88 0.76
N LEU A 500 12.00 -1.71 1.04
CA LEU A 500 12.57 -0.83 0.01
C LEU A 500 13.62 -1.58 -0.82
N MET A 501 14.52 -2.33 -0.21
CA MET A 501 15.54 -3.11 -0.94
C MET A 501 14.88 -4.10 -1.92
N PHE A 502 13.86 -4.84 -1.50
CA PHE A 502 13.16 -5.76 -2.40
C PHE A 502 12.35 -5.05 -3.50
N VAL A 503 11.81 -3.87 -3.22
CA VAL A 503 11.16 -3.05 -4.25
C VAL A 503 12.18 -2.56 -5.27
N VAL A 504 13.34 -2.05 -4.83
CA VAL A 504 14.46 -1.65 -5.70
C VAL A 504 14.93 -2.85 -6.53
N LEU A 505 15.14 -4.00 -5.90
CA LEU A 505 15.51 -5.25 -6.57
C LEU A 505 14.51 -5.60 -7.69
N GLY A 506 13.22 -5.61 -7.37
CA GLY A 506 12.16 -5.90 -8.33
C GLY A 506 12.17 -4.94 -9.52
N PHE A 507 12.32 -3.63 -9.29
CA PHE A 507 12.44 -2.65 -10.37
C PHE A 507 13.73 -2.83 -11.19
N SER A 508 14.88 -3.05 -10.55
CA SER A 508 16.16 -3.24 -11.22
C SER A 508 16.17 -4.48 -12.10
N LEU A 509 15.66 -5.62 -11.60
CA LEU A 509 15.53 -6.85 -12.39
C LEU A 509 14.51 -6.68 -13.53
N ALA A 510 13.44 -5.91 -13.32
CA ALA A 510 12.45 -5.64 -14.35
C ALA A 510 13.05 -4.81 -15.50
N ILE A 511 13.79 -3.75 -15.17
CA ILE A 511 14.55 -2.96 -16.15
C ILE A 511 15.55 -3.85 -16.88
N GLY A 512 16.31 -4.68 -16.15
CA GLY A 512 17.25 -5.63 -16.73
C GLY A 512 16.58 -6.57 -17.74
N GLY A 513 15.46 -7.20 -17.36
CA GLY A 513 14.71 -8.12 -18.23
C GLY A 513 14.18 -7.43 -19.50
N VAL A 514 13.65 -6.22 -19.37
CA VAL A 514 13.20 -5.43 -20.54
C VAL A 514 14.38 -5.05 -21.44
N VAL A 515 15.49 -4.58 -20.88
CA VAL A 515 16.69 -4.22 -21.64
C VAL A 515 17.25 -5.44 -22.39
N ILE A 516 17.39 -6.58 -21.72
CA ILE A 516 17.88 -7.82 -22.33
C ILE A 516 16.95 -8.29 -23.45
N ALA A 517 15.63 -8.24 -23.23
CA ALA A 517 14.65 -8.60 -24.26
C ALA A 517 14.71 -7.67 -25.48
N ILE A 518 14.77 -6.34 -25.26
CA ILE A 518 14.88 -5.35 -26.34
C ILE A 518 16.18 -5.52 -27.10
N VAL A 519 17.31 -5.67 -26.41
CA VAL A 519 18.61 -5.90 -27.06
C VAL A 519 18.56 -7.19 -27.86
N GLY A 520 18.02 -8.28 -27.29
CA GLY A 520 17.89 -9.58 -27.93
C GLY A 520 17.14 -9.52 -29.26
N ILE A 521 16.07 -8.73 -29.36
CA ILE A 521 15.31 -8.59 -30.61
C ILE A 521 15.87 -7.49 -31.54
N THR A 522 16.63 -6.52 -31.06
CA THR A 522 17.10 -5.40 -31.91
C THR A 522 18.52 -5.58 -32.40
N LYS A 523 19.50 -5.54 -31.50
CA LYS A 523 20.94 -5.55 -31.82
C LYS A 523 21.59 -6.91 -31.60
N VAL A 524 20.88 -7.81 -30.91
CA VAL A 524 21.32 -9.13 -30.41
C VAL A 524 22.45 -9.03 -29.38
N PHE A 525 23.47 -8.21 -29.62
CA PHE A 525 24.67 -8.07 -28.80
C PHE A 525 24.84 -6.66 -28.21
N VAL A 526 25.44 -6.60 -27.03
CA VAL A 526 26.07 -5.42 -26.43
C VAL A 526 27.58 -5.44 -26.71
N PRO A 527 28.29 -4.30 -26.59
CA PRO A 527 29.73 -4.24 -26.87
C PRO A 527 30.57 -5.26 -26.10
N GLN A 528 30.19 -5.55 -24.85
CA GLN A 528 30.86 -6.53 -24.00
C GLN A 528 30.74 -7.95 -24.56
N ASP A 529 29.63 -8.29 -25.21
CA ASP A 529 29.44 -9.62 -25.82
C ASP A 529 30.40 -9.79 -27.00
N LEU A 530 30.50 -8.77 -27.85
CA LEU A 530 31.37 -8.78 -29.03
C LEU A 530 32.84 -8.83 -28.64
N ALA A 531 33.19 -8.16 -27.54
CA ALA A 531 34.52 -8.24 -26.94
C ALA A 531 34.84 -9.65 -26.43
N TYR A 532 33.89 -10.31 -25.76
CA TYR A 532 34.03 -11.70 -25.31
C TYR A 532 34.15 -12.67 -26.50
N LEU A 533 33.29 -12.53 -27.50
CA LEU A 533 33.26 -13.38 -28.70
C LEU A 533 34.45 -13.14 -29.65
N CYS A 534 35.22 -12.06 -29.46
CA CYS A 534 36.25 -11.61 -30.38
C CYS A 534 35.74 -11.50 -31.84
N ALA A 535 34.47 -11.14 -32.04
CA ALA A 535 33.82 -11.16 -33.34
C ALA A 535 32.78 -10.03 -33.47
N SER A 536 32.62 -9.49 -34.69
CA SER A 536 31.53 -8.58 -35.03
C SER A 536 30.25 -9.35 -35.39
N PRO A 537 29.07 -8.72 -35.35
CA PRO A 537 27.83 -9.34 -35.83
C PRO A 537 27.94 -9.85 -37.27
N GLU A 538 28.62 -9.12 -38.15
CA GLU A 538 28.84 -9.50 -39.55
C GLU A 538 29.72 -10.74 -39.67
N MET A 539 30.76 -10.86 -38.82
CA MET A 539 31.60 -12.06 -38.76
C MET A 539 30.79 -13.28 -38.31
N LEU A 540 29.95 -13.13 -37.30
CA LEU A 540 29.08 -14.22 -36.81
C LEU A 540 28.01 -14.60 -37.84
N GLN A 541 27.46 -13.63 -38.57
CA GLN A 541 26.52 -13.87 -39.66
C GLN A 541 27.19 -14.59 -40.84
N ALA A 542 28.46 -14.28 -41.12
CA ALA A 542 29.24 -14.97 -42.15
C ALA A 542 29.56 -16.43 -41.78
N ILE A 543 29.67 -16.75 -40.48
CA ILE A 543 29.77 -18.15 -40.01
C ILE A 543 28.47 -18.89 -40.33
N ASN A 544 27.32 -18.29 -40.01
CA ASN A 544 26.01 -18.84 -40.32
C ASN A 544 24.92 -17.76 -40.22
N GLU A 545 24.17 -17.54 -41.31
CA GLU A 545 23.10 -16.52 -41.35
C GLU A 545 21.99 -16.76 -40.32
N ARG A 546 21.84 -18.01 -39.83
CA ARG A 546 20.83 -18.43 -38.86
C ARG A 546 21.32 -18.40 -37.41
N LEU A 547 22.60 -18.15 -37.15
CA LEU A 547 23.14 -18.09 -35.79
C LEU A 547 22.59 -16.90 -34.99
N LEU A 548 22.51 -15.72 -35.60
CA LEU A 548 21.97 -14.52 -34.94
C LEU A 548 20.51 -14.70 -34.50
N PRO A 549 19.59 -15.20 -35.35
CA PRO A 549 18.23 -15.56 -34.94
C PRO A 549 18.14 -16.50 -33.74
N LEU A 550 19.02 -17.50 -33.66
CA LEU A 550 19.06 -18.45 -32.54
C LEU A 550 19.48 -17.77 -31.23
N ILE A 551 20.53 -16.94 -31.27
CA ILE A 551 20.99 -16.17 -30.10
C ILE A 551 19.94 -15.13 -29.68
N ALA A 552 19.30 -14.47 -30.65
CA ALA A 552 18.21 -13.53 -30.40
C ALA A 552 17.04 -14.19 -29.64
N HIS A 553 16.67 -15.42 -30.01
CA HIS A 553 15.68 -16.23 -29.29
C HIS A 553 16.06 -16.44 -27.83
N ASP A 554 17.27 -16.94 -27.57
CA ASP A 554 17.74 -17.28 -26.21
C ASP A 554 17.74 -16.03 -25.32
N ARG A 555 18.16 -14.88 -25.86
CA ARG A 555 18.16 -13.58 -25.15
C ARG A 555 16.76 -13.03 -24.91
N ALA A 556 15.90 -13.05 -25.92
CA ALA A 556 14.52 -12.59 -25.76
C ALA A 556 13.77 -13.45 -24.72
N GLY A 557 13.97 -14.76 -24.75
CA GLY A 557 13.44 -15.71 -23.77
C GLY A 557 13.96 -15.44 -22.36
N PHE A 558 15.28 -15.27 -22.20
CA PHE A 558 15.89 -14.91 -20.92
C PHE A 558 15.36 -13.58 -20.38
N GLY A 559 15.35 -12.52 -21.19
CA GLY A 559 14.84 -11.21 -20.79
C GLY A 559 13.37 -11.24 -20.36
N GLY A 560 12.53 -11.99 -21.11
CA GLY A 560 11.13 -12.22 -20.76
C GLY A 560 10.94 -12.95 -19.43
N ALA A 561 11.70 -14.03 -19.22
CA ALA A 561 11.67 -14.79 -17.96
C ALA A 561 12.15 -13.95 -16.77
N LEU A 562 13.22 -13.15 -16.95
CA LEU A 562 13.75 -12.27 -15.93
C LEU A 562 12.74 -11.18 -15.56
N PHE A 563 12.09 -10.57 -16.55
CA PHE A 563 11.04 -9.58 -16.32
C PHE A 563 9.84 -10.19 -15.58
N SER A 564 9.42 -11.41 -15.94
CA SER A 564 8.36 -12.14 -15.23
C SER A 564 8.75 -12.43 -13.77
N SER A 565 9.97 -12.90 -13.52
CA SER A 565 10.50 -13.14 -12.17
C SER A 565 10.55 -11.85 -11.34
N ALA A 566 11.01 -10.76 -11.96
CA ALA A 566 11.07 -9.43 -11.35
C ALA A 566 9.68 -8.93 -10.92
N LEU A 567 8.66 -9.12 -11.76
CA LEU A 567 7.28 -8.74 -11.41
C LEU A 567 6.73 -9.56 -10.23
N SER A 568 7.07 -10.85 -10.14
CA SER A 568 6.68 -11.67 -8.99
C SER A 568 7.32 -11.18 -7.69
N ILE A 569 8.62 -10.87 -7.71
CA ILE A 569 9.34 -10.31 -6.57
C ILE A 569 8.78 -8.93 -6.20
N LEU A 570 8.63 -8.04 -7.18
CA LEU A 570 8.18 -6.66 -6.99
C LEU A 570 6.78 -6.62 -6.37
N THR A 571 5.82 -7.35 -6.93
CA THR A 571 4.43 -7.35 -6.43
C THR A 571 4.32 -8.00 -5.05
N ALA A 572 5.08 -9.07 -4.78
CA ALA A 572 5.17 -9.66 -3.45
C ALA A 572 5.80 -8.69 -2.43
N ALA A 573 6.81 -7.92 -2.83
CA ALA A 573 7.44 -6.90 -1.99
C ALA A 573 6.53 -5.69 -1.73
N LEU A 574 5.76 -5.25 -2.73
CA LEU A 574 4.85 -4.12 -2.61
C LEU A 574 3.69 -4.41 -1.64
N TRP A 575 3.15 -5.63 -1.66
CA TRP A 575 1.87 -5.93 -0.99
C TRP A 575 1.93 -7.04 0.06
N GLY A 576 2.97 -7.87 0.07
CA GLY A 576 3.00 -9.10 0.87
C GLY A 576 3.67 -8.99 2.24
N VAL A 577 4.52 -7.98 2.45
CA VAL A 577 5.34 -7.82 3.66
C VAL A 577 4.46 -7.47 4.86
N ASN A 578 4.34 -8.41 5.81
CA ASN A 578 3.66 -8.22 7.08
C ASN A 578 4.36 -9.05 8.18
N GLN A 579 4.28 -8.61 9.43
CA GLN A 579 5.01 -9.23 10.54
C GLN A 579 4.63 -10.70 10.71
N GLY A 580 5.61 -11.53 11.06
CA GLY A 580 5.39 -12.96 11.31
C GLY A 580 5.03 -13.80 10.08
N ARG A 581 5.02 -13.23 8.86
CA ARG A 581 4.86 -13.99 7.61
C ARG A 581 6.15 -14.72 7.23
N ARG A 582 6.55 -15.68 8.05
CA ARG A 582 7.80 -16.47 7.91
C ARG A 582 7.95 -17.08 6.51
N TRP A 583 6.85 -17.59 5.96
CA TRP A 583 6.85 -18.21 4.65
C TRP A 583 7.30 -17.25 3.55
N LEU A 584 7.01 -15.95 3.65
CA LEU A 584 7.40 -14.95 2.66
C LEU A 584 8.90 -14.69 2.66
N TRP A 585 9.54 -14.68 3.85
CA TRP A 585 11.00 -14.57 3.94
C TRP A 585 11.68 -15.75 3.25
N TRP A 586 11.20 -16.97 3.51
CA TRP A 586 11.68 -18.16 2.81
C TRP A 586 11.43 -18.06 1.31
N THR A 587 10.25 -17.63 0.87
CA THR A 587 9.95 -17.41 -0.56
C THR A 587 10.98 -16.50 -1.21
N PHE A 588 11.35 -15.37 -0.58
CA PHE A 588 12.39 -14.51 -1.11
C PHE A 588 13.78 -15.18 -1.11
N LEU A 589 14.14 -15.91 -0.06
CA LEU A 589 15.42 -16.62 0.01
C LEU A 589 15.53 -17.71 -1.08
N ILE A 590 14.63 -18.69 -1.07
CA ILE A 590 14.72 -19.82 -2.01
C ILE A 590 14.28 -19.45 -3.43
N GLY A 591 13.47 -18.40 -3.59
CA GLY A 591 13.05 -17.88 -4.89
C GLY A 591 14.13 -17.05 -5.58
N GLY A 592 14.95 -16.29 -4.85
CA GLY A 592 16.02 -15.48 -5.47
C GLY A 592 17.31 -16.26 -5.74
N MET A 593 17.64 -17.24 -4.89
CA MET A 593 18.92 -17.97 -4.91
C MET A 593 19.24 -18.67 -6.26
N PRO A 594 18.33 -19.41 -6.91
CA PRO A 594 18.64 -20.13 -8.16
C PRO A 594 19.13 -19.24 -9.30
N GLY A 595 18.47 -18.09 -9.53
CA GLY A 595 18.87 -17.13 -10.56
C GLY A 595 20.27 -16.56 -10.35
N PHE A 596 20.62 -16.18 -9.11
CA PHE A 596 21.97 -15.68 -8.80
C PHE A 596 23.04 -16.77 -8.90
N ILE A 597 22.75 -17.98 -8.43
CA ILE A 597 23.69 -19.10 -8.57
C ILE A 597 23.95 -19.41 -10.04
N ALA A 598 22.90 -19.51 -10.85
CA ALA A 598 23.03 -19.76 -12.28
C ALA A 598 23.86 -18.67 -12.96
N GLY A 599 23.48 -17.40 -12.75
CA GLY A 599 24.18 -16.25 -13.33
C GLY A 599 25.66 -16.23 -12.93
N PHE A 600 26.00 -16.24 -11.65
CA PHE A 600 27.41 -16.15 -11.23
C PHE A 600 28.23 -17.39 -11.60
N SER A 601 27.66 -18.59 -11.47
CA SER A 601 28.39 -19.83 -11.77
C SER A 601 28.78 -19.92 -13.24
N VAL A 602 27.87 -19.60 -14.17
CA VAL A 602 28.17 -19.73 -15.59
C VAL A 602 29.18 -18.69 -16.07
N HIS A 603 29.06 -17.42 -15.63
CA HIS A 603 30.02 -16.37 -16.00
C HIS A 603 31.43 -16.69 -15.52
N TRP A 604 31.56 -17.23 -14.31
CA TRP A 604 32.87 -17.64 -13.78
C TRP A 604 33.42 -18.88 -14.51
N HIS A 605 32.54 -19.82 -14.85
CA HIS A 605 32.93 -21.05 -15.55
C HIS A 605 33.47 -20.77 -16.96
N ILE A 606 32.85 -19.83 -17.69
CA ILE A 606 33.25 -19.47 -19.06
C ILE A 606 34.22 -18.28 -19.11
N ASN A 607 34.64 -17.75 -17.96
CA ASN A 607 35.51 -16.57 -17.86
C ASN A 607 34.95 -15.30 -18.53
N TYR A 608 33.62 -15.17 -18.59
CA TYR A 608 32.95 -13.96 -19.05
C TYR A 608 32.74 -13.00 -17.87
N THR A 609 33.82 -12.45 -17.34
CA THR A 609 33.81 -11.69 -16.06
C THR A 609 33.99 -10.18 -16.24
N ASP A 610 33.52 -9.62 -17.34
CA ASP A 610 33.58 -8.16 -17.56
C ASP A 610 32.81 -7.42 -16.45
N PHE A 611 33.43 -6.38 -15.89
CA PHE A 611 32.87 -5.66 -14.75
C PHE A 611 31.59 -4.90 -15.13
N ILE A 612 31.54 -4.27 -16.30
CA ILE A 612 30.37 -3.49 -16.74
C ILE A 612 29.19 -4.44 -16.97
N HIS A 613 29.45 -5.59 -17.59
CA HIS A 613 28.47 -6.65 -17.81
C HIS A 613 27.90 -7.22 -16.50
N LEU A 614 28.76 -7.55 -15.53
CA LEU A 614 28.34 -8.15 -14.26
C LEU A 614 27.86 -7.15 -13.19
N PHE A 615 28.14 -5.86 -13.35
CA PHE A 615 27.77 -4.84 -12.37
C PHE A 615 26.28 -4.84 -11.99
N PRO A 616 25.31 -4.91 -12.93
CA PRO A 616 23.90 -5.00 -12.57
C PRO A 616 23.56 -6.22 -11.71
N ALA A 617 24.20 -7.37 -11.96
CA ALA A 617 24.00 -8.59 -11.19
C ALA A 617 24.59 -8.47 -9.77
N TYR A 618 25.79 -7.89 -9.62
CA TYR A 618 26.38 -7.62 -8.31
C TYR A 618 25.53 -6.65 -7.48
N PHE A 619 25.05 -5.58 -8.10
CA PHE A 619 24.14 -4.64 -7.45
C PHE A 619 22.86 -5.34 -6.99
N ALA A 620 22.21 -6.10 -7.88
CA ALA A 620 21.00 -6.85 -7.55
C ALA A 620 21.23 -7.85 -6.41
N PHE A 621 22.36 -8.56 -6.40
CA PHE A 621 22.71 -9.51 -5.35
C PHE A 621 22.94 -8.81 -4.00
N LEU A 622 23.65 -7.69 -3.98
CA LEU A 622 23.88 -6.91 -2.76
C LEU A 622 22.55 -6.43 -2.16
N VAL A 623 21.68 -5.83 -3.00
CA VAL A 623 20.36 -5.35 -2.58
C VAL A 623 19.50 -6.52 -2.06
N TYR A 624 19.55 -7.66 -2.72
CA TYR A 624 18.86 -8.88 -2.32
C TYR A 624 19.29 -9.37 -0.93
N VAL A 625 20.60 -9.48 -0.67
CA VAL A 625 21.14 -9.93 0.61
C VAL A 625 20.80 -8.94 1.73
N ILE A 626 21.00 -7.65 1.51
CA ILE A 626 20.65 -6.61 2.49
C ILE A 626 19.15 -6.64 2.79
N GLY A 627 18.31 -6.77 1.75
CA GLY A 627 16.86 -6.89 1.91
C GLY A 627 16.47 -8.07 2.79
N LEU A 628 17.07 -9.26 2.56
CA LEU A 628 16.80 -10.45 3.36
C LEU A 628 17.20 -10.26 4.83
N ILE A 629 18.35 -9.66 5.08
CA ILE A 629 18.86 -9.39 6.44
C ILE A 629 17.93 -8.43 7.18
N LEU A 630 17.52 -7.33 6.53
CA LEU A 630 16.67 -6.31 7.14
C LEU A 630 15.23 -6.80 7.37
N LEU A 631 14.71 -7.66 6.51
CA LEU A 631 13.36 -8.24 6.66
C LEU A 631 13.31 -9.40 7.66
N TYR A 632 14.43 -10.09 7.92
CA TYR A 632 14.45 -11.31 8.73
C TYR A 632 13.81 -11.13 10.12
N PRO A 633 14.21 -10.15 10.96
CA PRO A 633 13.66 -10.04 12.31
C PRO A 633 12.15 -9.81 12.34
N TYR A 634 11.64 -9.06 11.36
CA TYR A 634 10.23 -8.70 11.27
C TYR A 634 9.36 -9.84 10.71
N LEU A 635 9.79 -10.50 9.63
CA LEU A 635 9.05 -11.62 9.04
C LEU A 635 9.15 -12.90 9.88
N MET A 636 10.24 -13.08 10.63
CA MET A 636 10.44 -14.23 11.51
C MET A 636 9.89 -14.05 12.92
N TYR A 637 9.37 -12.86 13.23
CA TYR A 637 8.77 -12.56 14.51
C TYR A 637 7.63 -13.53 14.85
N GLN A 638 7.70 -14.16 16.02
CA GLN A 638 6.62 -15.02 16.52
C GLN A 638 5.77 -14.23 17.49
N GLN A 639 4.60 -13.78 17.03
CA GLN A 639 3.62 -13.19 17.92
C GLN A 639 2.99 -14.31 18.75
N LYS A 640 3.11 -14.24 20.09
CA LYS A 640 2.34 -15.13 20.97
C LYS A 640 0.87 -14.90 20.67
N ARG A 641 0.17 -15.90 20.11
CA ARG A 641 -1.30 -15.85 20.03
C ARG A 641 -1.79 -15.72 21.47
N ARG A 642 -2.60 -14.68 21.76
CA ARG A 642 -3.39 -14.69 22.98
C ARG A 642 -4.42 -15.80 22.79
N ASP A 643 -4.26 -16.87 23.58
CA ASP A 643 -5.07 -18.08 23.42
C ASP A 643 -6.56 -17.80 23.64
N ILE A 644 -7.37 -18.67 23.03
CA ILE A 644 -8.84 -18.64 23.00
C ILE A 644 -9.46 -18.84 24.41
N THR A 645 -8.65 -19.16 25.41
CA THR A 645 -9.08 -19.30 26.81
C THR A 645 -9.02 -17.93 27.49
N GLY A 646 -10.17 -17.25 27.54
CA GLY A 646 -10.37 -16.04 28.35
C GLY A 646 -10.25 -16.31 29.84
N GLU A 647 -9.03 -16.53 30.32
CA GLU A 647 -8.64 -16.46 31.72
C GLU A 647 -7.46 -15.50 31.86
N ASN A 648 -7.79 -14.24 32.17
CA ASN A 648 -7.12 -13.41 33.17
C ASN A 648 -7.98 -12.18 33.45
#